data_AF-A0A7J6BCP3-F1
#
_entry.id   AF-A0A7J6BCP3-F1
#
_cell.length_a   1.000
_cell.length_b   1.000
_cell.length_c   1.000
_cell.angle_alpha   90.00
_cell.angle_beta   90.00
_cell.angle_gamma   90.00
#
_symmetry.space_group_name_H-M   'P 1'
#
loop_
_entity.id
_entity.type
_entity.pdbx_description
1 polymer ?
#
loop_
_entity_poly.entity_id
_entity_poly.type
_entity_poly.pdbx_seq_one_letter_code
_entity_poly.pdbx_strand_id
1 'polypeptide(L)'
;MAVSRLGAERIDSYCRLSSSKGTKGKARSVPKILKIRDGCSSGYLSTWPAHVSSQVVQQHSQKHMSSGANRNHRGIDEFGCTVAKPRFLEQLECYLRRELASLDLHSPKLRQLKLQAYREVFDYFTEEFQTYKPLLSSIKNEYEITLVYLQQQIQELEPLRAQMVLLSEQCEERILGLREQERAEITALKQECQHLQQVIESMKEQQSALQTQARELNNLCLAESGPESVTPTASYMVSYLEKDLARQYVLYREERDARRLLIDNISSMSYSPQEPGYALDEDPVNLKLALDVCREDLSKTQMELNHLHAEYGDVVPRRDWENLERVYQENLLKVETVQCDFNQMKMEYDTLLKLHQQTSTQRDSLHRKASTPRPQWEQCADVLGRDRCSELFEGQSSQKRLEILLKEFNSMGLEQKHFFTGLGTSSDVPIYLRYEGQLRNLRLKKTDVVRVLKDIWREKASEDEKMDASSDLKEFLHRYLLKQHEERAGDWAYSLLDGIKCYLDDDFIGLFYDILQGKVDESVYHGQTHLLSHLLKVLIQSDSTETGLLSTPQFREALKTAFPLKGDQDLEELVLAAQSELQTSGGSIAYQGLYTEDTDGKQNDFLGLVKKQAMVERRQYISQLREQLGGNGEVGVKDLRAVFKTIDPTLDSETLDCYLSRAFQTKELHEHTALLDIEVALQRLSEANVSRAGPMPQSE
;
A
#
# COMPACT_ATOMS: atom_id res chain seq x y z
N MET A 1 -1.13 46.29 46.39
CA MET A 1 -1.66 47.58 45.90
C MET A 1 -2.18 47.34 44.49
N ALA A 2 -3.44 47.45 44.08
CA ALA A 2 -4.75 47.83 44.64
C ALA A 2 -5.79 46.90 43.94
N VAL A 3 -6.71 46.19 44.60
CA VAL A 3 -8.02 46.63 45.16
C VAL A 3 -8.90 47.25 44.05
N SER A 4 -9.97 46.63 43.52
CA SER A 4 -11.28 46.28 44.14
C SER A 4 -12.10 45.40 43.15
N ARG A 5 -12.74 44.29 43.55
CA ARG A 5 -14.15 44.15 44.02
C ARG A 5 -15.25 44.77 43.15
N LEU A 6 -16.28 43.93 42.89
CA LEU A 6 -17.70 44.14 42.53
C LEU A 6 -18.02 43.34 41.25
N GLY A 7 -19.08 42.55 41.14
CA GLY A 7 -20.22 42.28 42.01
C GLY A 7 -21.06 41.16 41.37
N ALA A 8 -21.87 40.51 42.20
CA ALA A 8 -22.86 39.54 41.79
C ALA A 8 -24.07 40.21 41.12
N GLU A 9 -24.54 39.71 39.99
CA GLU A 9 -25.88 39.91 39.43
C GLU A 9 -26.27 38.59 38.73
N ARG A 10 -27.16 37.75 39.27
CA ARG A 10 -28.63 37.88 39.31
C ARG A 10 -29.20 38.22 37.93
N ILE A 11 -29.60 37.19 37.18
CA ILE A 11 -30.53 37.35 36.05
C ILE A 11 -31.78 36.56 36.39
N ASP A 12 -32.66 37.25 37.09
CA ASP A 12 -34.08 36.97 37.09
C ASP A 12 -34.75 38.18 36.42
N SER A 13 -35.79 37.92 35.65
CA SER A 13 -36.69 38.85 34.95
C SER A 13 -36.20 39.57 33.67
N TYR A 14 -36.73 39.12 32.53
CA TYR A 14 -37.53 39.98 31.66
C TYR A 14 -38.65 39.18 30.96
N CYS A 15 -39.76 38.99 31.67
CA CYS A 15 -41.06 39.07 31.02
C CYS A 15 -41.26 40.52 30.56
N ARG A 16 -41.11 40.78 29.26
CA ARG A 16 -41.77 41.90 28.60
C ARG A 16 -42.47 41.38 27.36
N LEU A 17 -43.73 41.00 27.60
CA LEU A 17 -44.79 41.04 26.61
C LEU A 17 -44.88 42.47 26.07
N SER A 18 -44.45 42.69 24.83
CA SER A 18 -44.89 43.83 24.03
C SER A 18 -45.19 43.36 22.62
N SER A 19 -46.47 43.08 22.45
CA SER A 19 -47.25 43.11 21.21
C SER A 19 -46.65 44.01 20.12
N SER A 20 -46.49 43.45 18.92
CA SER A 20 -46.62 44.22 17.70
C SER A 20 -46.86 43.31 16.49
N LYS A 21 -48.11 43.40 16.02
CA LYS A 21 -48.51 43.49 14.61
C LYS A 21 -48.59 42.19 13.82
N GLY A 22 -49.83 41.70 13.84
CA GLY A 22 -50.42 40.75 12.90
C GLY A 22 -49.91 40.87 11.47
N THR A 23 -49.31 39.79 11.01
CA THR A 23 -49.40 39.38 9.62
C THR A 23 -50.74 38.68 9.44
N LYS A 24 -51.67 39.39 8.80
CA LYS A 24 -52.90 38.85 8.23
C LYS A 24 -52.54 37.75 7.23
N GLY A 25 -52.36 36.51 7.71
CA GLY A 25 -52.48 35.32 6.89
C GLY A 25 -53.96 35.14 6.57
N LYS A 26 -54.35 35.48 5.34
CA LYS A 26 -55.70 35.30 4.80
C LYS A 26 -56.28 33.97 5.27
N ALA A 27 -57.42 34.02 5.96
CA ALA A 27 -58.33 32.89 6.06
C ALA A 27 -58.63 32.44 4.62
N ARG A 28 -57.99 31.36 4.18
CA ARG A 28 -58.36 30.72 2.92
C ARG A 28 -59.68 30.03 3.23
N SER A 29 -60.73 30.48 2.54
CA SER A 29 -62.08 29.94 2.70
C SER A 29 -62.04 28.42 2.55
N VAL A 30 -62.57 27.71 3.54
CA VAL A 30 -62.93 26.29 3.42
C VAL A 30 -63.78 26.15 2.16
N PRO A 31 -63.38 25.37 1.14
CA PRO A 31 -64.27 25.06 0.03
C PRO A 31 -65.42 24.23 0.62
N LYS A 32 -66.63 24.78 0.60
CA LYS A 32 -67.88 24.06 0.84
C LYS A 32 -68.11 23.07 -0.32
N ILE A 33 -67.34 21.99 -0.39
CA ILE A 33 -67.63 20.89 -1.31
C ILE A 33 -67.20 19.63 -0.59
N LEU A 34 -68.15 19.04 0.14
CA LEU A 34 -68.27 17.64 0.58
C LEU A 34 -69.25 17.63 1.77
N LYS A 35 -70.51 17.98 1.50
CA LYS A 35 -71.65 17.62 2.36
C LYS A 35 -72.62 16.89 1.46
N ILE A 36 -72.62 15.56 1.53
CA ILE A 36 -73.72 14.74 1.04
C ILE A 36 -74.55 14.38 2.27
N ARG A 37 -75.81 14.79 2.29
CA ARG A 37 -76.79 14.41 3.31
C ARG A 37 -77.84 13.50 2.65
N ASP A 38 -78.06 12.37 3.30
CA ASP A 38 -79.17 11.43 3.29
C ASP A 38 -79.45 10.52 2.07
N GLY A 39 -79.41 9.21 2.36
CA GLY A 39 -80.43 8.26 1.87
C GLY A 39 -79.92 6.99 1.18
N CYS A 40 -79.37 6.01 1.91
CA CYS A 40 -79.79 4.59 1.80
C CYS A 40 -79.00 3.68 2.75
N SER A 41 -79.74 2.82 3.45
CA SER A 41 -79.24 1.70 4.24
C SER A 41 -78.47 0.68 3.39
N SER A 42 -77.31 0.25 3.86
CA SER A 42 -76.81 -1.15 3.89
C SER A 42 -75.28 -1.16 3.74
N GLY A 43 -74.61 -1.79 4.71
CA GLY A 43 -73.16 -1.88 4.79
C GLY A 43 -72.55 -2.84 3.78
N TYR A 44 -72.32 -2.38 2.55
CA TYR A 44 -71.42 -3.02 1.60
C TYR A 44 -70.35 -2.04 1.12
N LEU A 45 -69.10 -2.34 1.47
CA LEU A 45 -67.91 -1.72 0.86
C LEU A 45 -68.04 -1.86 -0.68
N SER A 46 -67.92 -0.76 -1.41
CA SER A 46 -68.01 -0.76 -2.87
C SER A 46 -67.02 -1.78 -3.47
N THR A 47 -67.53 -2.68 -4.31
CA THR A 47 -66.78 -3.77 -4.98
C THR A 47 -65.92 -3.24 -6.13
N TRP A 48 -65.03 -2.28 -5.84
CA TRP A 48 -63.98 -1.91 -6.78
C TRP A 48 -62.87 -2.98 -6.77
N PRO A 49 -62.49 -3.59 -7.91
CA PRO A 49 -61.52 -4.66 -7.90
C PRO A 49 -60.12 -4.17 -7.47
N ALA A 50 -59.49 -4.84 -6.51
CA ALA A 50 -58.17 -4.49 -5.97
C ALA A 50 -57.02 -4.54 -7.01
N HIS A 51 -57.27 -5.14 -8.19
CA HIS A 51 -56.29 -5.37 -9.26
C HIS A 51 -56.33 -4.28 -10.36
N VAL A 52 -57.24 -3.32 -10.31
CA VAL A 52 -57.22 -2.16 -11.22
C VAL A 52 -56.20 -1.16 -10.71
N SER A 53 -54.96 -1.25 -11.23
CA SER A 53 -53.84 -0.40 -10.83
C SER A 53 -54.16 1.09 -11.03
N SER A 54 -54.27 1.83 -9.93
CA SER A 54 -54.32 3.30 -9.94
C SER A 54 -52.95 3.86 -10.35
N GLN A 55 -52.80 4.26 -11.62
CA GLN A 55 -51.62 4.95 -12.17
C GLN A 55 -51.47 6.39 -11.62
N VAL A 56 -51.31 6.55 -10.30
CA VAL A 56 -51.13 7.88 -9.70
C VAL A 56 -49.67 8.18 -9.36
N VAL A 57 -48.78 7.17 -9.31
CA VAL A 57 -47.44 7.36 -8.69
C VAL A 57 -46.23 7.17 -9.64
N GLN A 58 -46.40 6.76 -10.91
CA GLN A 58 -45.26 6.47 -11.81
C GLN A 58 -45.07 7.44 -12.99
N GLN A 59 -45.01 8.77 -12.75
CA GLN A 59 -44.61 9.71 -13.82
C GLN A 59 -43.43 10.62 -13.49
N HIS A 60 -42.72 10.40 -12.39
CA HIS A 60 -41.46 11.09 -12.15
C HIS A 60 -40.33 10.08 -11.96
N SER A 61 -39.91 9.44 -13.05
CA SER A 61 -38.53 9.04 -13.36
C SER A 61 -38.53 7.98 -14.46
N GLN A 62 -38.52 8.39 -15.73
CA GLN A 62 -37.86 7.69 -16.87
C GLN A 62 -38.35 8.27 -18.19
N LYS A 63 -37.50 9.08 -18.85
CA LYS A 63 -37.55 9.30 -20.30
C LYS A 63 -36.47 8.42 -20.90
N HIS A 64 -36.84 7.39 -21.67
CA HIS A 64 -36.01 6.89 -22.77
C HIS A 64 -36.90 6.32 -23.89
N MET A 65 -36.45 6.57 -25.11
CA MET A 65 -37.09 6.30 -26.40
C MET A 65 -37.08 4.80 -26.73
N SER A 66 -38.10 4.29 -27.41
CA SER A 66 -37.94 3.52 -28.66
C SER A 66 -39.27 3.05 -29.26
N SER A 67 -39.26 2.98 -30.59
CA SER A 67 -40.34 2.69 -31.53
C SER A 67 -40.47 1.18 -31.80
N GLY A 68 -41.69 0.73 -32.14
CA GLY A 68 -41.84 -0.38 -33.11
C GLY A 68 -42.79 -1.53 -32.75
N ALA A 69 -43.76 -1.75 -33.67
CA ALA A 69 -44.32 -3.05 -34.10
C ALA A 69 -45.46 -3.73 -33.32
N ASN A 70 -46.68 -3.37 -33.74
CA ASN A 70 -47.86 -4.17 -34.08
C ASN A 70 -47.74 -5.72 -34.14
N ARG A 71 -48.63 -6.47 -33.43
CA ARG A 71 -49.67 -7.40 -33.98
C ARG A 71 -50.25 -8.40 -32.95
N ASN A 72 -51.56 -8.25 -32.71
CA ASN A 72 -52.65 -9.21 -32.52
C ASN A 72 -52.37 -10.65 -32.02
N HIS A 73 -53.05 -11.05 -30.94
CA HIS A 73 -53.73 -12.36 -30.81
C HIS A 73 -55.05 -12.20 -30.05
N ARG A 74 -56.05 -13.00 -30.45
CA ARG A 74 -57.50 -12.86 -30.20
C ARG A 74 -58.03 -14.04 -29.35
N GLY A 75 -59.00 -13.75 -28.47
CA GLY A 75 -59.90 -14.70 -27.79
C GLY A 75 -59.39 -15.13 -26.41
N ILE A 76 -60.13 -15.03 -25.31
CA ILE A 76 -61.52 -15.45 -25.08
C ILE A 76 -62.19 -14.49 -24.05
N ASP A 77 -63.44 -14.13 -24.32
CA ASP A 77 -64.35 -13.38 -23.44
C ASP A 77 -64.69 -14.19 -22.17
N GLU A 78 -64.72 -13.54 -21.00
CA GLU A 78 -65.80 -13.61 -20.01
C GLU A 78 -65.49 -12.69 -18.80
N PHE A 79 -66.49 -11.92 -18.34
CA PHE A 79 -66.48 -10.91 -17.26
C PHE A 79 -66.06 -9.47 -17.61
N GLY A 80 -66.66 -8.92 -18.66
CA GLY A 80 -66.78 -7.46 -18.84
C GLY A 80 -67.87 -6.87 -17.94
N CYS A 81 -67.52 -6.43 -16.73
CA CYS A 81 -68.25 -5.37 -16.05
C CYS A 81 -67.24 -4.26 -15.75
N THR A 82 -67.17 -3.24 -16.60
CA THR A 82 -66.44 -2.00 -16.29
C THR A 82 -67.17 -1.32 -15.16
N VAL A 83 -66.88 -1.71 -13.92
CA VAL A 83 -67.32 -0.97 -12.74
C VAL A 83 -66.82 0.46 -12.97
N ALA A 84 -67.64 1.48 -12.71
CA ALA A 84 -67.23 2.87 -12.79
C ALA A 84 -66.51 3.29 -11.49
N LYS A 85 -65.36 3.96 -11.60
CA LYS A 85 -64.51 4.28 -10.43
C LYS A 85 -65.32 5.06 -9.39
N PRO A 86 -65.18 4.75 -8.09
CA PRO A 86 -65.94 5.47 -7.07
C PRO A 86 -65.65 6.97 -7.13
N ARG A 87 -66.71 7.78 -7.27
CA ARG A 87 -66.60 9.25 -7.41
C ARG A 87 -65.80 9.89 -6.27
N PHE A 88 -65.90 9.35 -5.06
CA PHE A 88 -65.14 9.82 -3.90
C PHE A 88 -63.62 9.60 -4.08
N LEU A 89 -63.20 8.44 -4.60
CA LEU A 89 -61.80 8.15 -4.90
C LEU A 89 -61.26 9.06 -6.01
N GLU A 90 -62.06 9.33 -7.04
CA GLU A 90 -61.69 10.29 -8.10
C GLU A 90 -61.50 11.72 -7.56
N GLN A 91 -62.36 12.15 -6.64
CA GLN A 91 -62.26 13.46 -6.00
C GLN A 91 -60.99 13.60 -5.14
N LEU A 92 -60.67 12.59 -4.33
CA LEU A 92 -59.44 12.57 -3.53
C LEU A 92 -58.18 12.58 -4.40
N GLU A 93 -58.14 11.80 -5.49
CA GLU A 93 -57.01 11.81 -6.42
C GLU A 93 -56.87 13.15 -7.15
N CYS A 94 -57.98 13.76 -7.55
CA CYS A 94 -57.95 15.07 -8.21
C CYS A 94 -57.46 16.17 -7.25
N TYR A 95 -57.86 16.12 -5.98
CA TYR A 95 -57.36 17.01 -4.94
C TYR A 95 -55.84 16.81 -4.72
N LEU A 96 -55.40 15.56 -4.52
CA LEU A 96 -53.99 15.23 -4.34
C LEU A 96 -53.13 15.71 -5.53
N ARG A 97 -53.54 15.43 -6.77
CA ARG A 97 -52.82 15.88 -7.97
C ARG A 97 -52.72 17.40 -8.04
N ARG A 98 -53.79 18.12 -7.65
CA ARG A 98 -53.82 19.59 -7.66
C ARG A 98 -52.88 20.17 -6.61
N GLU A 99 -52.91 19.65 -5.38
CA GLU A 99 -52.04 20.11 -4.30
C GLU A 99 -50.57 19.82 -4.65
N LEU A 100 -50.24 18.60 -5.11
CA LEU A 100 -48.88 18.23 -5.51
C LEU A 100 -48.36 19.05 -6.71
N ALA A 101 -49.21 19.40 -7.68
CA ALA A 101 -48.84 20.25 -8.82
C ALA A 101 -48.62 21.72 -8.44
N SER A 102 -49.14 22.15 -7.28
CA SER A 102 -48.98 23.51 -6.78
C SER A 102 -47.72 23.72 -5.93
N LEU A 103 -46.98 22.65 -5.64
CA LEU A 103 -45.75 22.70 -4.84
C LEU A 103 -44.56 23.17 -5.67
N ASP A 104 -43.76 24.08 -5.12
CA ASP A 104 -42.52 24.55 -5.71
C ASP A 104 -41.41 23.48 -5.61
N LEU A 105 -40.93 23.02 -6.77
CA LEU A 105 -39.94 21.95 -6.91
C LEU A 105 -38.55 22.32 -6.36
N HIS A 106 -38.26 23.60 -6.15
CA HIS A 106 -36.98 24.07 -5.63
C HIS A 106 -36.95 24.28 -4.11
N SER A 107 -38.07 24.05 -3.41
CA SER A 107 -38.11 24.22 -1.96
C SER A 107 -37.33 23.12 -1.23
N PRO A 108 -36.42 23.44 -0.29
CA PRO A 108 -35.74 22.44 0.54
C PRO A 108 -36.72 21.66 1.43
N LYS A 109 -37.95 22.15 1.62
CA LYS A 109 -39.03 21.48 2.36
C LYS A 109 -40.00 20.71 1.48
N LEU A 110 -39.68 20.50 0.19
CA LEU A 110 -40.57 19.85 -0.78
C LEU A 110 -41.10 18.50 -0.29
N ARG A 111 -40.26 17.66 0.33
CA ARG A 111 -40.69 16.35 0.86
C ARG A 111 -41.69 16.48 2.02
N GLN A 112 -41.51 17.47 2.89
CA GLN A 112 -42.43 17.75 4.00
C GLN A 112 -43.77 18.29 3.49
N LEU A 113 -43.75 19.18 2.49
CA LEU A 113 -44.96 19.72 1.87
C LEU A 113 -45.73 18.66 1.08
N LYS A 114 -45.02 17.75 0.38
CA LYS A 114 -45.64 16.58 -0.25
C LYS A 114 -46.33 15.70 0.78
N LEU A 115 -45.65 15.37 1.87
CA LEU A 115 -46.20 14.57 2.95
C LEU A 115 -47.47 15.21 3.56
N GLN A 116 -47.50 16.54 3.69
CA GLN A 116 -48.68 17.26 4.17
C GLN A 116 -49.90 17.06 3.27
N ALA A 117 -49.74 17.15 1.95
CA ALA A 117 -50.84 16.89 1.00
C ALA A 117 -51.38 15.46 1.10
N TYR A 118 -50.50 14.46 1.32
CA TYR A 118 -50.92 13.08 1.56
C TYR A 118 -51.62 12.89 2.91
N ARG A 119 -51.18 13.59 3.97
CA ARG A 119 -51.84 13.57 5.29
C ARG A 119 -53.26 14.09 5.21
N GLU A 120 -53.47 15.21 4.54
CA GLU A 120 -54.79 15.82 4.37
C GLU A 120 -55.73 14.93 3.56
N VAL A 121 -55.24 14.31 2.49
CA VAL A 121 -56.00 13.31 1.71
C VAL A 121 -56.37 12.09 2.54
N PHE A 122 -55.45 11.62 3.40
CA PHE A 122 -55.71 10.50 4.29
C PHE A 122 -56.76 10.87 5.37
N ASP A 123 -56.75 12.10 5.88
CA ASP A 123 -57.79 12.58 6.80
C ASP A 123 -59.16 12.57 6.13
N TYR A 124 -59.29 13.17 4.94
CA TYR A 124 -60.53 13.11 4.16
C TYR A 124 -60.97 11.68 3.85
N PHE A 125 -60.02 10.78 3.56
CA PHE A 125 -60.31 9.36 3.35
C PHE A 125 -60.88 8.72 4.62
N THR A 126 -60.22 8.88 5.78
CA THR A 126 -60.67 8.25 7.03
C THR A 126 -61.99 8.78 7.57
N GLU A 127 -62.35 10.04 7.28
CA GLU A 127 -63.62 10.64 7.68
C GLU A 127 -64.85 9.94 7.08
N GLU A 128 -64.73 9.33 5.91
CA GLU A 128 -65.83 8.57 5.27
C GLU A 128 -66.01 7.15 5.83
N PHE A 129 -64.99 6.56 6.47
CA PHE A 129 -65.05 5.20 7.02
C PHE A 129 -65.51 5.18 8.48
N GLN A 130 -66.80 5.43 8.73
CA GLN A 130 -67.34 5.56 10.09
C GLN A 130 -67.00 4.39 11.04
N THR A 131 -66.98 3.14 10.55
CA THR A 131 -66.71 1.95 11.37
C THR A 131 -65.22 1.72 11.66
N TYR A 132 -64.35 2.02 10.69
CA TYR A 132 -62.90 1.74 10.78
C TYR A 132 -62.06 2.97 11.13
N LYS A 133 -62.67 4.16 11.16
CA LYS A 133 -62.03 5.43 11.48
C LYS A 133 -61.19 5.39 12.76
N PRO A 134 -61.67 4.87 13.91
CA PRO A 134 -60.85 4.83 15.14
C PRO A 134 -59.53 4.07 14.96
N LEU A 135 -59.55 2.95 14.23
CA LEU A 135 -58.35 2.14 13.97
C LEU A 135 -57.39 2.86 13.00
N LEU A 136 -57.90 3.38 11.88
CA LEU A 136 -57.08 4.07 10.89
C LEU A 136 -56.47 5.36 11.44
N SER A 137 -57.23 6.12 12.24
CA SER A 137 -56.71 7.29 12.96
C SER A 137 -55.67 6.91 14.00
N SER A 138 -55.84 5.78 14.71
CA SER A 138 -54.82 5.28 15.65
C SER A 138 -53.52 4.91 14.93
N ILE A 139 -53.60 4.20 13.80
CA ILE A 139 -52.43 3.85 12.97
C ILE A 139 -51.74 5.12 12.45
N LYS A 140 -52.51 6.09 11.92
CA LYS A 140 -51.96 7.37 11.46
C LYS A 140 -51.25 8.11 12.58
N ASN A 141 -51.85 8.16 13.77
CA ASN A 141 -51.31 8.86 14.93
C ASN A 141 -49.96 8.28 15.37
N GLU A 142 -49.79 6.96 15.37
CA GLU A 142 -48.49 6.32 15.68
C GLU A 142 -47.38 6.74 14.70
N TYR A 143 -47.69 6.78 13.39
CA TYR A 143 -46.74 7.29 12.40
C TYR A 143 -46.47 8.79 12.56
N GLU A 144 -47.47 9.60 12.89
CA GLU A 144 -47.30 11.03 13.12
C GLU A 144 -46.40 11.31 14.34
N ILE A 145 -46.62 10.61 15.46
CA ILE A 145 -45.78 10.70 16.66
C ILE A 145 -44.35 10.29 16.34
N THR A 146 -44.16 9.16 15.65
CA THR A 146 -42.83 8.67 15.26
C THR A 146 -42.09 9.66 14.37
N LEU A 147 -42.79 10.29 13.41
CA LEU A 147 -42.19 11.29 12.53
C LEU A 147 -41.77 12.56 13.28
N VAL A 148 -42.55 13.01 14.26
CA VAL A 148 -42.19 14.14 15.12
C VAL A 148 -40.98 13.80 15.98
N TYR A 149 -40.95 12.60 16.56
CA TYR A 149 -39.80 12.11 17.33
C TYR A 149 -38.50 12.09 16.51
N LEU A 150 -38.55 11.55 15.30
CA LEU A 150 -37.39 11.51 14.40
C LEU A 150 -36.94 12.91 13.97
N GLN A 151 -37.88 13.85 13.74
CA GLN A 151 -37.53 15.24 13.43
C GLN A 151 -36.83 15.93 14.62
N GLN A 152 -37.28 15.67 15.84
CA GLN A 152 -36.66 16.21 17.05
C GLN A 152 -35.24 15.66 17.24
N GLN A 153 -35.02 14.36 17.04
CA GLN A 153 -33.67 13.78 17.07
C GLN A 153 -32.75 14.41 16.02
N ILE A 154 -33.26 14.68 14.81
CA ILE A 154 -32.45 15.34 13.77
C ILE A 154 -32.07 16.77 14.18
N GLN A 155 -32.97 17.52 14.83
CA GLN A 155 -32.69 18.87 15.32
C GLN A 155 -31.67 18.89 16.46
N GLU A 156 -31.68 17.88 17.34
CA GLU A 156 -30.69 17.75 18.42
C GLU A 156 -29.27 17.49 17.91
N LEU A 157 -29.13 16.86 16.73
CA LEU A 157 -27.83 16.60 16.09
C LEU A 157 -27.23 17.83 15.40
N GLU A 158 -28.03 18.84 15.08
CA GLU A 158 -27.60 20.06 14.38
C GLU A 158 -26.61 20.94 15.19
N PRO A 159 -26.82 21.22 16.50
CA PRO A 159 -25.84 21.93 17.31
C PRO A 159 -24.54 21.11 17.54
N LEU A 160 -24.63 19.78 17.62
CA LEU A 160 -23.43 18.92 17.70
C LEU A 160 -22.59 19.00 16.43
N ARG A 161 -23.22 19.03 15.25
CA ARG A 161 -22.52 19.25 13.96
C ARG A 161 -21.85 20.62 13.93
N ALA A 162 -22.52 21.67 14.41
CA ALA A 162 -21.93 23.01 14.49
C ALA A 162 -20.73 23.07 15.46
N GLN A 163 -20.81 22.39 16.60
CA GLN A 163 -19.69 22.28 17.55
C GLN A 163 -18.50 21.51 16.98
N MET A 164 -18.75 20.43 16.22
CA MET A 164 -17.69 19.71 15.51
C MET A 164 -16.95 20.61 14.52
N VAL A 165 -17.65 21.44 13.75
CA VAL A 165 -17.02 22.37 12.80
C VAL A 165 -16.16 23.41 13.53
N LEU A 166 -16.66 23.96 14.64
CA LEU A 166 -15.88 24.92 15.43
C LEU A 166 -14.63 24.28 16.03
N LEU A 167 -14.74 23.05 16.55
CA LEU A 167 -13.58 22.32 17.08
C LEU A 167 -12.59 21.95 15.97
N SER A 168 -13.05 21.58 14.77
CA SER A 168 -12.14 21.32 13.65
C SER A 168 -11.40 22.58 13.22
N GLU A 169 -12.07 23.73 13.15
CA GLU A 169 -11.43 25.02 12.85
C GLU A 169 -10.38 25.38 13.91
N GLN A 170 -10.67 25.16 15.20
CA GLN A 170 -9.70 25.37 16.29
C GLN A 170 -8.49 24.43 16.22
N CYS A 171 -8.70 23.17 15.85
CA CYS A 171 -7.62 22.23 15.63
C CYS A 171 -6.75 22.63 14.43
N GLU A 172 -7.37 23.04 13.31
CA GLU A 172 -6.67 23.53 12.13
C GLU A 172 -5.82 24.77 12.44
N GLU A 173 -6.36 25.74 13.17
CA GLU A 173 -5.64 26.94 13.59
C GLU A 173 -4.42 26.59 14.46
N ARG A 174 -4.57 25.63 15.38
CA ARG A 174 -3.46 25.18 16.23
C ARG A 174 -2.38 24.44 15.45
N ILE A 175 -2.77 23.62 14.47
CA ILE A 175 -1.82 22.92 13.57
C ILE A 175 -1.06 23.95 12.73
N LEU A 176 -1.76 24.95 12.18
CA LEU A 176 -1.12 26.02 11.40
C LEU A 176 -0.13 26.81 12.24
N GLY A 177 -0.47 27.14 13.49
CA GLY A 177 0.43 27.83 14.42
C GLY A 177 1.69 27.04 14.72
N LEU A 178 1.58 25.73 14.97
CA LEU A 178 2.74 24.86 15.19
C LEU A 178 3.64 24.79 13.95
N ARG A 179 3.05 24.64 12.76
CA ARG A 179 3.80 24.61 11.49
C ARG A 179 4.54 25.91 11.21
N GLU A 180 3.97 27.06 11.57
CA GLU A 180 4.65 28.34 11.41
C GLU A 180 5.83 28.48 12.38
N GLN A 181 5.69 28.00 13.61
CA GLN A 181 6.77 27.94 14.58
C GLN A 181 7.91 27.03 14.10
N GLU A 182 7.60 25.81 13.66
CA GLU A 182 8.60 24.87 13.14
C GLU A 182 9.34 25.42 11.92
N ARG A 183 8.63 26.11 11.02
CA ARG A 183 9.26 26.80 9.89
C ARG A 183 10.27 27.85 10.36
N ALA A 184 9.92 28.64 11.36
CA ALA A 184 10.83 29.64 11.92
C ALA A 184 12.08 28.96 12.50
N GLU A 185 11.92 27.89 13.28
CA GLU A 185 13.02 27.11 13.85
C GLU A 185 13.92 26.49 12.78
N ILE A 186 13.35 25.87 11.75
CA ILE A 186 14.11 25.31 10.62
C ILE A 186 14.90 26.39 9.90
N THR A 187 14.32 27.58 9.69
CA THR A 187 15.05 28.67 9.03
C THR A 187 16.22 29.18 9.88
N ALA A 188 16.06 29.27 11.20
CA ALA A 188 17.12 29.63 12.12
C ALA A 188 18.26 28.60 12.11
N LEU A 189 17.92 27.31 12.20
CA LEU A 189 18.90 26.21 12.14
C LEU A 189 19.64 26.17 10.79
N LYS A 190 18.95 26.44 9.67
CA LYS A 190 19.60 26.55 8.36
C LYS A 190 20.63 27.67 8.30
N GLN A 191 20.33 28.84 8.89
CA GLN A 191 21.28 29.95 8.98
C GLN A 191 22.50 29.58 9.83
N GLU A 192 22.29 28.89 10.95
CA GLU A 192 23.38 28.42 11.81
C GLU A 192 24.26 27.38 11.09
N CYS A 193 23.67 26.41 10.39
CA CYS A 193 24.40 25.45 9.58
C CYS A 193 25.24 26.12 8.48
N GLN A 194 24.70 27.12 7.79
CA GLN A 194 25.46 27.90 6.79
C GLN A 194 26.63 28.65 7.43
N HIS A 195 26.41 29.24 8.60
CA HIS A 195 27.48 29.93 9.32
C HIS A 195 28.60 28.95 9.72
N LEU A 196 28.26 27.78 10.27
CA LEU A 196 29.24 26.76 10.63
C LEU A 196 30.01 26.23 9.43
N GLN A 197 29.37 26.08 8.27
CA GLN A 197 30.05 25.69 7.03
C GLN A 197 31.10 26.72 6.60
N GLN A 198 30.78 28.01 6.66
CA GLN A 198 31.74 29.09 6.36
C GLN A 198 32.95 29.06 7.30
N VAL A 199 32.72 28.78 8.59
CA VAL A 199 33.81 28.64 9.58
C VAL A 199 34.71 27.46 9.24
N ILE A 200 34.13 26.30 8.87
CA ILE A 200 34.89 25.12 8.47
C ILE A 200 35.74 25.39 7.22
N GLU A 201 35.19 26.08 6.23
CA GLU A 201 35.93 26.47 5.02
C GLU A 201 37.12 27.37 5.37
N SER A 202 36.90 28.41 6.20
CA SER A 202 37.98 29.28 6.67
C SER A 202 39.07 28.52 7.41
N MET A 203 38.70 27.58 8.29
CA MET A 203 39.67 26.75 9.01
C MET A 203 40.45 25.81 8.07
N LYS A 204 39.80 25.26 7.04
CA LYS A 204 40.47 24.42 6.03
C LYS A 204 41.46 25.23 5.19
N GLU A 205 41.10 26.45 4.81
CA GLU A 205 42.02 27.37 4.11
C GLU A 205 43.24 27.67 4.97
N GLN A 206 43.05 28.00 6.25
CA GLN A 206 44.15 28.21 7.20
C GLN A 206 45.03 26.97 7.35
N GLN A 207 44.44 25.78 7.47
CA GLN A 207 45.18 24.52 7.54
C GLN A 207 46.01 24.30 6.26
N SER A 208 45.45 24.56 5.08
CA SER A 208 46.16 24.43 3.81
C SER A 208 47.34 25.40 3.69
N ALA A 209 47.19 26.64 4.18
CA ALA A 209 48.25 27.64 4.21
C ALA A 209 49.38 27.23 5.15
N LEU A 210 49.05 26.79 6.37
CA LEU A 210 50.03 26.27 7.33
C LEU A 210 50.75 25.02 6.80
N GLN A 211 50.03 24.13 6.12
CA GLN A 211 50.62 22.93 5.53
C GLN A 211 51.57 23.27 4.38
N THR A 212 51.27 24.33 3.63
CA THR A 212 52.16 24.86 2.58
C THR A 212 53.43 25.45 3.18
N GLN A 213 53.30 26.25 4.25
CA GLN A 213 54.46 26.78 5.00
C GLN A 213 55.32 25.66 5.61
N ALA A 214 54.69 24.62 6.17
CA ALA A 214 55.42 23.47 6.70
C ALA A 214 56.19 22.70 5.61
N ARG A 215 55.61 22.58 4.39
CA ARG A 215 56.31 21.99 3.24
C ARG A 215 57.49 22.85 2.79
N GLU A 216 57.33 24.17 2.75
CA GLU A 216 58.42 25.09 2.43
C GLU A 216 59.55 25.01 3.46
N LEU A 217 59.23 24.98 4.75
CA LEU A 217 60.22 24.79 5.83
C LEU A 217 60.91 23.42 5.77
N ASN A 218 60.18 22.36 5.42
CA ASN A 218 60.77 21.03 5.22
C ASN A 218 61.73 21.02 4.02
N ASN A 219 61.38 21.70 2.93
CA ASN A 219 62.23 21.86 1.76
C ASN A 219 63.48 22.71 2.07
N LEU A 220 63.35 23.73 2.92
CA LEU A 220 64.48 24.53 3.40
C LEU A 220 65.39 23.74 4.35
N CYS A 221 64.83 22.92 5.25
CA CYS A 221 65.61 22.01 6.10
C CYS A 221 66.39 20.97 5.28
N LEU A 222 65.81 20.46 4.19
CA LEU A 222 66.50 19.57 3.25
C LEU A 222 67.62 20.27 2.46
N ALA A 223 67.53 21.60 2.29
CA ALA A 223 68.56 22.40 1.63
C ALA A 223 69.70 22.81 2.58
N GLU A 224 69.44 22.95 3.89
CA GLU A 224 70.45 23.28 4.90
C GLU A 224 71.17 22.04 5.48
N SER A 225 70.64 20.82 5.28
CA SER A 225 71.39 19.58 5.48
C SER A 225 72.35 19.33 4.31
N GLY A 226 73.52 19.97 4.36
CA GLY A 226 74.65 19.68 3.47
C GLY A 226 75.11 18.21 3.56
N PRO A 227 75.63 17.64 2.47
CA PRO A 227 76.10 16.26 2.43
C PRO A 227 77.53 16.19 2.95
N GLU A 228 77.71 15.76 4.20
CA GLU A 228 78.93 15.07 4.61
C GLU A 228 78.58 13.64 4.97
N SER A 229 78.45 12.82 3.93
CA SER A 229 79.23 11.59 3.73
C SER A 229 78.47 10.56 2.87
N VAL A 230 79.16 10.13 1.81
CA VAL A 230 78.92 8.91 1.01
C VAL A 230 77.90 8.99 -0.15
N THR A 231 78.47 9.36 -1.31
CA THR A 231 78.18 8.94 -2.71
C THR A 231 76.91 9.42 -3.46
N PRO A 232 77.01 10.54 -4.21
CA PRO A 232 76.10 10.90 -5.30
C PRO A 232 76.75 10.86 -6.71
N THR A 233 77.84 10.13 -6.90
CA THR A 233 78.52 10.06 -8.23
C THR A 233 77.92 9.00 -9.15
N ALA A 234 77.26 7.97 -8.60
CA ALA A 234 76.76 6.85 -9.38
C ALA A 234 75.50 7.21 -10.19
N SER A 235 74.52 7.93 -9.63
CA SER A 235 73.24 8.18 -10.33
C SER A 235 73.38 9.14 -11.52
N TYR A 236 74.24 10.16 -11.42
CA TYR A 236 74.48 11.08 -12.52
C TYR A 236 75.27 10.40 -13.64
N MET A 237 76.31 9.62 -13.28
CA MET A 237 77.05 8.81 -14.26
C MET A 237 76.18 7.74 -14.90
N VAL A 238 75.27 7.09 -14.16
CA VAL A 238 74.34 6.11 -14.73
C VAL A 238 73.39 6.80 -15.72
N SER A 239 72.81 7.95 -15.38
CA SER A 239 71.94 8.66 -16.34
C SER A 239 72.68 9.19 -17.57
N TYR A 240 73.95 9.58 -17.41
CA TYR A 240 74.81 10.04 -18.50
C TYR A 240 75.22 8.87 -19.39
N LEU A 241 75.61 7.74 -18.81
CA LEU A 241 75.95 6.52 -19.52
C LEU A 241 74.73 5.92 -20.21
N GLU A 242 73.52 5.99 -19.62
CA GLU A 242 72.28 5.57 -20.28
C GLU A 242 71.96 6.42 -21.51
N LYS A 243 72.15 7.75 -21.41
CA LYS A 243 71.97 8.67 -22.55
C LYS A 243 73.03 8.47 -23.63
N ASP A 244 74.28 8.27 -23.23
CA ASP A 244 75.38 8.07 -24.17
C ASP A 244 75.28 6.68 -24.85
N LEU A 245 74.87 5.65 -24.11
CA LEU A 245 74.56 4.33 -24.65
C LEU A 245 73.39 4.40 -25.65
N ALA A 246 72.31 5.13 -25.33
CA ALA A 246 71.19 5.34 -26.24
C ALA A 246 71.63 6.07 -27.52
N ARG A 247 72.51 7.06 -27.40
CA ARG A 247 73.08 7.79 -28.55
C ARG A 247 73.96 6.89 -29.41
N GLN A 248 74.80 6.06 -28.79
CA GLN A 248 75.61 5.06 -29.50
C GLN A 248 74.73 4.02 -30.21
N TYR A 249 73.63 3.55 -29.59
CA TYR A 249 72.69 2.62 -30.24
C TYR A 249 72.04 3.20 -31.50
N VAL A 250 71.68 4.49 -31.48
CA VAL A 250 71.14 5.17 -32.68
C VAL A 250 72.21 5.27 -33.76
N LEU A 251 73.43 5.70 -33.42
CA LEU A 251 74.54 5.77 -34.37
C LEU A 251 74.90 4.39 -34.95
N TYR A 252 74.93 3.33 -34.15
CA TYR A 252 75.15 1.97 -34.66
C TYR A 252 74.02 1.47 -35.55
N ARG A 253 72.78 1.88 -35.29
CA ARG A 253 71.64 1.56 -36.15
C ARG A 253 71.75 2.31 -37.48
N GLU A 254 72.05 3.59 -37.45
CA GLU A 254 72.28 4.41 -38.64
C GLU A 254 73.49 3.92 -39.44
N GLU A 255 74.59 3.54 -38.78
CA GLU A 255 75.77 2.97 -39.43
C GLU A 255 75.47 1.57 -40.00
N ARG A 256 74.66 0.76 -39.32
CA ARG A 256 74.19 -0.52 -39.84
C ARG A 256 73.26 -0.34 -41.04
N ASP A 257 72.36 0.63 -41.00
CA ASP A 257 71.45 0.96 -42.09
C ASP A 257 72.22 1.56 -43.27
N ALA A 258 73.24 2.39 -43.01
CA ALA A 258 74.17 2.91 -44.01
C ALA A 258 75.01 1.79 -44.63
N ARG A 259 75.57 0.88 -43.83
CA ARG A 259 76.29 -0.31 -44.33
C ARG A 259 75.38 -1.26 -45.09
N ARG A 260 74.12 -1.41 -44.68
CA ARG A 260 73.09 -2.18 -45.40
C ARG A 260 72.79 -1.53 -46.74
N LEU A 261 72.57 -0.22 -46.79
CA LEU A 261 72.40 0.54 -48.03
C LEU A 261 73.64 0.49 -48.92
N LEU A 262 74.85 0.49 -48.34
CA LEU A 262 76.10 0.36 -49.08
C LEU A 262 76.27 -1.05 -49.64
N ILE A 263 75.89 -2.09 -48.89
CA ILE A 263 75.86 -3.48 -49.35
C ILE A 263 74.77 -3.67 -50.41
N ASP A 264 73.59 -3.09 -50.25
CA ASP A 264 72.50 -3.11 -51.24
C ASP A 264 72.94 -2.36 -52.52
N ASN A 265 73.68 -1.25 -52.40
CA ASN A 265 74.26 -0.52 -53.53
C ASN A 265 75.41 -1.26 -54.22
N ILE A 266 76.29 -1.92 -53.47
CA ILE A 266 77.35 -2.76 -54.05
C ILE A 266 76.72 -3.96 -54.76
N SER A 267 75.66 -4.53 -54.18
CA SER A 267 74.91 -5.64 -54.75
C SER A 267 74.11 -5.22 -55.99
N SER A 268 73.59 -3.98 -56.04
CA SER A 268 72.90 -3.41 -57.20
C SER A 268 73.87 -2.94 -58.29
N MET A 269 75.08 -2.49 -57.93
CA MET A 269 76.16 -2.13 -58.88
C MET A 269 76.86 -3.36 -59.48
N SER A 270 76.69 -4.54 -58.90
CA SER A 270 77.27 -5.79 -59.42
C SER A 270 76.48 -6.39 -60.59
N TYR A 271 75.31 -5.83 -60.93
CA TYR A 271 74.52 -6.26 -62.08
C TYR A 271 74.24 -5.09 -63.02
N SER A 272 74.78 -5.24 -64.24
CA SER A 272 74.46 -4.53 -65.49
C SER A 272 75.27 -3.29 -65.88
N PRO A 273 75.53 -3.12 -67.19
CA PRO A 273 76.83 -2.71 -67.74
C PRO A 273 76.79 -1.33 -68.45
N GLN A 274 77.99 -0.72 -68.63
CA GLN A 274 78.49 0.09 -69.78
C GLN A 274 77.48 0.98 -70.56
N GLU A 275 77.65 2.29 -70.82
CA GLU A 275 78.77 3.26 -70.92
C GLU A 275 78.18 4.72 -70.88
N PRO A 276 78.84 5.81 -71.37
CA PRO A 276 79.91 6.61 -70.75
C PRO A 276 79.57 8.13 -70.69
N GLY A 277 80.42 8.94 -70.04
CA GLY A 277 80.66 10.32 -70.52
C GLY A 277 80.74 11.44 -69.48
N TYR A 278 81.98 11.83 -69.18
CA TYR A 278 82.47 13.16 -68.80
C TYR A 278 82.10 13.76 -67.43
N ALA A 279 83.09 13.77 -66.54
CA ALA A 279 83.18 14.68 -65.42
C ALA A 279 83.80 16.02 -65.88
N LEU A 280 83.19 17.13 -65.49
CA LEU A 280 83.85 18.44 -65.35
C LEU A 280 83.57 18.95 -63.94
N ASP A 281 84.59 19.56 -63.33
CA ASP A 281 84.57 20.25 -62.04
C ASP A 281 83.21 20.94 -61.78
N GLU A 282 82.54 20.56 -60.70
CA GLU A 282 81.26 21.15 -60.32
C GLU A 282 81.49 22.53 -59.67
N ASP A 283 81.13 23.57 -60.42
CA ASP A 283 81.07 24.98 -60.01
C ASP A 283 80.24 25.14 -58.71
N PRO A 284 80.68 25.93 -57.70
CA PRO A 284 79.87 26.23 -56.51
C PRO A 284 78.50 26.84 -56.81
N VAL A 285 78.29 27.44 -57.99
CA VAL A 285 76.98 27.88 -58.47
C VAL A 285 76.10 26.68 -58.84
N ASN A 286 76.66 25.63 -59.46
CA ASN A 286 75.95 24.39 -59.77
C ASN A 286 75.57 23.62 -58.51
N LEU A 287 76.43 23.60 -57.48
CA LEU A 287 76.10 22.96 -56.21
C LEU A 287 74.99 23.72 -55.44
N LYS A 288 74.95 25.06 -55.54
CA LYS A 288 73.83 25.84 -54.98
C LYS A 288 72.53 25.61 -55.76
N LEU A 289 72.58 25.59 -57.09
CA LEU A 289 71.45 25.24 -57.93
C LEU A 289 70.95 23.82 -57.64
N ALA A 290 71.84 22.84 -57.49
CA ALA A 290 71.48 21.48 -57.12
C ALA A 290 70.86 21.42 -55.71
N LEU A 291 71.39 22.16 -54.74
CA LEU A 291 70.84 22.22 -53.39
C LEU A 291 69.47 22.90 -53.35
N ASP A 292 69.27 23.97 -54.12
CA ASP A 292 67.97 24.65 -54.25
C ASP A 292 66.96 23.76 -54.97
N VAL A 293 67.37 23.01 -56.00
CA VAL A 293 66.55 21.98 -56.65
C VAL A 293 66.19 20.87 -55.66
N CYS A 294 67.15 20.37 -54.87
CA CYS A 294 66.86 19.37 -53.83
C CYS A 294 65.91 19.89 -52.75
N ARG A 295 66.00 21.17 -52.38
CA ARG A 295 65.06 21.80 -51.43
C ARG A 295 63.67 21.94 -52.02
N GLU A 296 63.58 22.31 -53.29
CA GLU A 296 62.32 22.40 -54.00
C GLU A 296 61.67 21.02 -54.16
N ASP A 297 62.45 20.00 -54.48
CA ASP A 297 61.99 18.61 -54.57
C ASP A 297 61.57 18.04 -53.21
N LEU A 298 62.28 18.38 -52.13
CA LEU A 298 61.85 18.03 -50.78
C LEU A 298 60.53 18.72 -50.40
N SER A 299 60.36 19.98 -50.79
CA SER A 299 59.10 20.70 -50.57
C SER A 299 57.94 20.09 -51.37
N LYS A 300 58.17 19.73 -52.64
CA LYS A 300 57.19 19.06 -53.50
C LYS A 300 56.79 17.69 -52.96
N THR A 301 57.76 16.86 -52.61
CA THR A 301 57.49 15.54 -52.02
C THR A 301 56.80 15.63 -50.67
N GLN A 302 57.13 16.62 -49.84
CA GLN A 302 56.42 16.86 -48.58
C GLN A 302 54.98 17.32 -48.81
N MET A 303 54.72 18.15 -49.83
CA MET A 303 53.36 18.53 -50.22
C MET A 303 52.57 17.33 -50.79
N GLU A 304 53.18 16.50 -51.63
CA GLU A 304 52.57 15.28 -52.15
C GLU A 304 52.25 14.27 -51.04
N LEU A 305 53.15 14.14 -50.05
CA LEU A 305 52.92 13.27 -48.90
C LEU A 305 51.79 13.79 -48.03
N ASN A 306 51.73 15.10 -47.79
CA ASN A 306 50.62 15.73 -47.07
C ASN A 306 49.29 15.61 -47.85
N HIS A 307 49.34 15.73 -49.17
CA HIS A 307 48.19 15.53 -50.05
C HIS A 307 47.69 14.09 -49.99
N LEU A 308 48.60 13.10 -50.11
CA LEU A 308 48.26 11.69 -49.96
C LEU A 308 47.75 11.37 -48.55
N HIS A 309 48.31 11.97 -47.50
CA HIS A 309 47.82 11.77 -46.14
C HIS A 309 46.42 12.36 -45.95
N ALA A 310 46.12 13.50 -46.59
CA ALA A 310 44.79 14.11 -46.59
C ALA A 310 43.77 13.34 -47.45
N GLU A 311 44.18 12.81 -48.61
CA GLU A 311 43.29 12.05 -49.51
C GLU A 311 43.04 10.62 -49.03
N TYR A 312 44.03 9.98 -48.38
CA TYR A 312 43.97 8.57 -47.98
C TYR A 312 43.89 8.36 -46.46
N GLY A 313 43.88 9.43 -45.66
CA GLY A 313 43.79 9.36 -44.20
C GLY A 313 42.48 8.74 -43.68
N ASP A 314 41.39 8.90 -44.43
CA ASP A 314 40.05 8.38 -44.10
C ASP A 314 39.63 7.15 -44.93
N VAL A 315 40.54 6.56 -45.70
CA VAL A 315 40.22 5.42 -46.57
C VAL A 315 40.35 4.12 -45.77
N VAL A 316 39.24 3.38 -45.65
CA VAL A 316 39.20 2.08 -45.00
C VAL A 316 40.14 1.10 -45.74
N PRO A 317 41.14 0.51 -45.07
CA PRO A 317 42.03 -0.46 -45.69
C PRO A 317 41.22 -1.58 -46.36
N ARG A 318 41.59 -1.97 -47.58
CA ARG A 318 40.84 -2.95 -48.38
C ARG A 318 40.53 -4.25 -47.63
N ARG A 319 41.44 -4.71 -46.76
CA ARG A 319 41.22 -5.86 -45.89
C ARG A 319 40.05 -5.66 -44.93
N ASP A 320 39.95 -4.49 -44.34
CA ASP A 320 38.91 -4.15 -43.37
C ASP A 320 37.57 -3.96 -44.08
N TRP A 321 37.58 -3.39 -45.29
CA TRP A 321 36.40 -3.35 -46.16
C TRP A 321 35.94 -4.75 -46.58
N GLU A 322 36.84 -5.63 -47.02
CA GLU A 322 36.50 -7.02 -47.38
C GLU A 322 35.99 -7.82 -46.18
N ASN A 323 36.50 -7.55 -44.97
CA ASN A 323 35.99 -8.13 -43.74
C ASN A 323 34.61 -7.57 -43.38
N LEU A 324 34.41 -6.27 -43.49
CA LEU A 324 33.13 -5.61 -43.21
C LEU A 324 32.05 -6.07 -44.18
N GLU A 325 32.37 -6.18 -45.46
CA GLU A 325 31.47 -6.71 -46.50
C GLU A 325 31.09 -8.17 -46.19
N ARG A 326 32.05 -9.00 -45.79
CA ARG A 326 31.76 -10.40 -45.39
C ARG A 326 30.80 -10.46 -44.20
N VAL A 327 31.03 -9.64 -43.18
CA VAL A 327 30.16 -9.55 -41.99
C VAL A 327 28.78 -9.02 -42.36
N TYR A 328 28.71 -8.03 -43.26
CA TYR A 328 27.45 -7.49 -43.76
C TYR A 328 26.64 -8.57 -44.50
N GLN A 329 27.26 -9.32 -45.40
CA GLN A 329 26.62 -10.44 -46.11
C GLN A 329 26.13 -11.53 -45.15
N GLU A 330 26.94 -11.89 -44.15
CA GLU A 330 26.53 -12.85 -43.13
C GLU A 330 25.34 -12.35 -42.30
N ASN A 331 25.34 -11.08 -41.91
CA ASN A 331 24.24 -10.46 -41.18
C ASN A 331 22.97 -10.37 -42.03
N LEU A 332 23.09 -10.11 -43.33
CA LEU A 332 21.97 -10.08 -44.25
C LEU A 332 21.28 -11.46 -44.32
N LEU A 333 22.07 -12.53 -44.46
CA LEU A 333 21.55 -13.91 -44.45
C LEU A 333 20.86 -14.26 -43.12
N LYS A 334 21.41 -13.81 -41.98
CA LYS A 334 20.78 -14.01 -40.66
C LYS A 334 19.43 -13.30 -40.56
N VAL A 335 19.34 -12.06 -41.05
CA VAL A 335 18.08 -11.30 -41.06
C VAL A 335 17.05 -11.99 -41.95
N GLU A 336 17.44 -12.45 -43.13
CA GLU A 336 16.55 -13.20 -44.03
C GLU A 336 16.06 -14.50 -43.39
N THR A 337 16.93 -15.24 -42.71
CA THR A 337 16.58 -16.48 -42.00
C THR A 337 15.57 -16.21 -40.88
N VAL A 338 15.83 -15.22 -40.02
CA VAL A 338 14.89 -14.84 -38.94
C VAL A 338 13.56 -14.37 -39.51
N GLN A 339 13.57 -13.65 -40.63
CA GLN A 339 12.34 -13.23 -41.29
C GLN A 339 11.53 -14.42 -41.83
N CYS A 340 12.19 -15.43 -42.40
CA CYS A 340 11.59 -16.69 -42.80
C CYS A 340 10.98 -17.44 -41.61
N ASP A 341 11.73 -17.60 -40.53
CA ASP A 341 11.28 -18.29 -39.30
C ASP A 341 10.08 -17.57 -38.67
N PHE A 342 10.11 -16.22 -38.63
CA PHE A 342 8.99 -15.42 -38.14
C PHE A 342 7.73 -15.63 -38.98
N ASN A 343 7.87 -15.63 -40.31
CA ASN A 343 6.75 -15.87 -41.22
C ASN A 343 6.20 -17.29 -41.03
N GLN A 344 7.07 -18.29 -40.82
CA GLN A 344 6.65 -19.66 -40.53
C GLN A 344 5.89 -19.74 -39.21
N MET A 345 6.43 -19.18 -38.12
CA MET A 345 5.79 -19.18 -36.81
C MET A 345 4.44 -18.46 -36.85
N LYS A 346 4.32 -17.38 -37.63
CA LYS A 346 3.05 -16.69 -37.86
C LYS A 346 2.02 -17.59 -38.57
N MET A 347 2.43 -18.35 -39.59
CA MET A 347 1.54 -19.31 -40.25
C MET A 347 1.11 -20.46 -39.33
N GLU A 348 2.02 -20.96 -38.50
CA GLU A 348 1.72 -22.00 -37.50
C GLU A 348 0.73 -21.47 -36.45
N TYR A 349 0.93 -20.25 -35.97
CA TYR A 349 0.01 -19.57 -35.06
C TYR A 349 -1.38 -19.39 -35.70
N ASP A 350 -1.45 -18.88 -36.94
CA ASP A 350 -2.73 -18.71 -37.64
C ASP A 350 -3.45 -20.06 -37.85
N THR A 351 -2.70 -21.13 -38.05
CA THR A 351 -3.24 -22.49 -38.18
C THR A 351 -3.76 -23.01 -36.83
N LEU A 352 -2.99 -22.84 -35.76
CA LEU A 352 -3.39 -23.17 -34.39
C LEU A 352 -4.64 -22.39 -33.97
N LEU A 353 -4.72 -21.11 -34.33
CA LEU A 353 -5.88 -20.26 -34.05
C LEU A 353 -7.13 -20.79 -34.75
N LYS A 354 -7.03 -21.18 -36.03
CA LYS A 354 -8.13 -21.83 -36.76
C LYS A 354 -8.56 -23.14 -36.12
N LEU A 355 -7.59 -23.99 -35.71
CA LEU A 355 -7.89 -25.24 -35.02
C LEU A 355 -8.55 -25.01 -33.66
N HIS A 356 -8.11 -23.99 -32.91
CA HIS A 356 -8.73 -23.62 -31.64
C HIS A 356 -10.18 -23.17 -31.84
N GLN A 357 -10.45 -22.33 -32.85
CA GLN A 357 -11.81 -21.90 -33.19
C GLN A 357 -12.70 -23.09 -33.57
N GLN A 358 -12.20 -24.03 -34.38
CA GLN A 358 -12.91 -25.26 -34.72
C GLN A 358 -13.17 -26.14 -33.49
N THR A 359 -12.18 -26.31 -32.62
CA THR A 359 -12.33 -27.08 -31.38
C THR A 359 -13.30 -26.41 -30.42
N SER A 360 -13.31 -25.09 -30.33
CA SER A 360 -14.26 -24.33 -29.50
C SER A 360 -15.68 -24.49 -30.03
N THR A 361 -15.90 -24.35 -31.34
CA THR A 361 -17.24 -24.55 -31.92
C THR A 361 -17.74 -25.99 -31.75
N GLN A 362 -16.86 -26.98 -31.87
CA GLN A 362 -17.19 -28.38 -31.53
C GLN A 362 -17.52 -28.54 -30.04
N ARG A 363 -16.72 -27.98 -29.14
CA ARG A 363 -16.98 -27.97 -27.68
C ARG A 363 -18.34 -27.35 -27.37
N ASP A 364 -18.65 -26.18 -27.93
CA ASP A 364 -19.91 -25.48 -27.73
C ASP A 364 -21.11 -26.26 -28.29
N SER A 365 -20.91 -27.01 -29.36
CA SER A 365 -21.93 -27.91 -29.91
C SER A 365 -22.20 -29.13 -29.02
N LEU A 366 -21.15 -29.66 -28.36
CA LEU A 366 -21.25 -30.78 -27.41
C LEU A 366 -21.80 -30.31 -26.05
N HIS A 367 -21.39 -29.14 -25.56
CA HIS A 367 -21.93 -28.52 -24.35
C HIS A 367 -23.43 -28.22 -24.47
N ARG A 368 -23.91 -27.85 -25.67
CA ARG A 368 -25.36 -27.73 -25.94
C ARG A 368 -26.14 -29.05 -25.80
N LYS A 369 -25.49 -30.21 -26.00
CA LYS A 369 -26.13 -31.54 -25.88
C LYS A 369 -25.97 -32.17 -24.49
N ALA A 370 -24.97 -31.75 -23.72
CA ALA A 370 -24.68 -32.26 -22.38
C ALA A 370 -24.64 -31.13 -21.35
N SER A 371 -25.77 -30.43 -21.16
CA SER A 371 -25.91 -29.52 -20.02
C SER A 371 -26.33 -30.33 -18.79
N THR A 372 -25.40 -30.53 -17.85
CA THR A 372 -25.77 -30.54 -16.43
C THR A 372 -26.55 -29.24 -16.15
N PRO A 373 -27.78 -29.30 -15.62
CA PRO A 373 -28.60 -28.12 -15.49
C PRO A 373 -27.92 -27.06 -14.62
N ARG A 374 -27.99 -25.80 -15.08
CA ARG A 374 -27.48 -24.65 -14.34
C ARG A 374 -28.20 -24.58 -12.98
N PRO A 375 -27.48 -24.36 -11.86
CA PRO A 375 -28.11 -24.22 -10.55
C PRO A 375 -29.14 -23.08 -10.58
N GLN A 376 -30.32 -23.33 -10.03
CA GLN A 376 -31.36 -22.31 -9.89
C GLN A 376 -30.99 -21.36 -8.74
N TRP A 377 -30.12 -20.37 -9.01
CA TRP A 377 -29.68 -19.38 -8.01
C TRP A 377 -30.83 -18.61 -7.35
N GLU A 378 -31.99 -18.56 -7.99
CA GLU A 378 -33.22 -17.99 -7.44
C GLU A 378 -33.67 -18.70 -6.16
N GLN A 379 -33.43 -20.01 -6.03
CA GLN A 379 -33.72 -20.76 -4.80
C GLN A 379 -32.81 -20.35 -3.62
N CYS A 380 -31.65 -19.77 -3.90
CA CYS A 380 -30.75 -19.27 -2.85
C CYS A 380 -31.31 -18.01 -2.17
N ALA A 381 -32.22 -17.28 -2.85
CA ALA A 381 -32.92 -16.13 -2.28
C ALA A 381 -33.84 -16.52 -1.11
N ASP A 382 -34.36 -17.74 -1.10
CA ASP A 382 -35.22 -18.23 -0.02
C ASP A 382 -34.42 -18.58 1.25
N VAL A 383 -33.12 -18.88 1.11
CA VAL A 383 -32.22 -19.23 2.23
C VAL A 383 -31.48 -18.02 2.79
N LEU A 384 -31.02 -17.10 1.93
CA LEU A 384 -30.17 -15.96 2.31
C LEU A 384 -30.93 -14.62 2.36
N GLY A 385 -32.17 -14.57 1.89
CA GLY A 385 -32.99 -13.36 1.74
C GLY A 385 -32.85 -12.71 0.37
N ARG A 386 -33.98 -12.29 -0.23
CA ARG A 386 -34.08 -11.82 -1.62
C ARG A 386 -33.25 -10.59 -1.94
N ASP A 387 -33.26 -9.59 -1.05
CA ASP A 387 -32.53 -8.34 -1.25
C ASP A 387 -31.02 -8.55 -1.12
N ARG A 388 -30.60 -9.35 -0.13
CA ARG A 388 -29.20 -9.67 0.16
C ARG A 388 -28.57 -10.59 -0.90
N CYS A 389 -29.32 -11.54 -1.44
CA CYS A 389 -28.89 -12.36 -2.58
C CYS A 389 -28.72 -11.53 -3.86
N SER A 390 -29.59 -10.54 -4.06
CA SER A 390 -29.51 -9.67 -5.24
C SER A 390 -28.24 -8.83 -5.19
N GLU A 391 -27.94 -8.20 -4.03
CA GLU A 391 -26.71 -7.43 -3.82
C GLU A 391 -25.43 -8.29 -3.96
N LEU A 392 -25.41 -9.49 -3.38
CA LEU A 392 -24.22 -10.36 -3.38
C LEU A 392 -23.95 -11.02 -4.74
N PHE A 393 -24.98 -11.30 -5.53
CA PHE A 393 -24.86 -12.03 -6.79
C PHE A 393 -24.88 -11.15 -8.04
N GLU A 394 -25.19 -9.86 -7.90
CA GLU A 394 -25.17 -8.90 -8.99
C GLU A 394 -23.76 -8.77 -9.59
N GLY A 395 -23.65 -8.90 -10.91
CA GLY A 395 -22.35 -8.86 -11.63
C GLY A 395 -21.42 -10.07 -11.43
N GLN A 396 -21.74 -11.01 -10.53
CA GLN A 396 -20.84 -12.13 -10.19
C GLN A 396 -21.01 -13.35 -11.11
N SER A 397 -19.90 -14.06 -11.36
CA SER A 397 -19.89 -15.33 -12.12
C SER A 397 -20.52 -16.49 -11.32
N SER A 398 -20.99 -17.55 -11.99
CA SER A 398 -21.61 -18.70 -11.30
C SER A 398 -20.65 -19.37 -10.28
N GLN A 399 -19.35 -19.38 -10.58
CA GLN A 399 -18.32 -19.87 -9.67
C GLN A 399 -18.17 -18.94 -8.46
N LYS A 400 -18.16 -17.63 -8.70
CA LYS A 400 -18.02 -16.65 -7.61
C LYS A 400 -19.25 -16.62 -6.69
N ARG A 401 -20.44 -16.81 -7.25
CA ARG A 401 -21.68 -17.00 -6.48
C ARG A 401 -21.62 -18.22 -5.59
N LEU A 402 -21.07 -19.34 -6.09
CA LEU A 402 -20.87 -20.55 -5.29
C LEU A 402 -19.88 -20.31 -4.14
N GLU A 403 -18.76 -19.63 -4.39
CA GLU A 403 -17.78 -19.27 -3.34
C GLU A 403 -18.39 -18.38 -2.26
N ILE A 404 -19.14 -17.34 -2.66
CA ILE A 404 -19.85 -16.44 -1.72
C ILE A 404 -20.85 -17.25 -0.89
N LEU A 405 -21.58 -18.15 -1.53
CA LEU A 405 -22.57 -18.99 -0.88
C LEU A 405 -21.88 -19.98 0.09
N LEU A 406 -20.79 -20.62 -0.31
CA LEU A 406 -20.00 -21.49 0.59
C LEU A 406 -19.41 -20.72 1.77
N LYS A 407 -18.95 -19.48 1.55
CA LYS A 407 -18.45 -18.60 2.61
C LYS A 407 -19.56 -18.20 3.59
N GLU A 408 -20.74 -17.85 3.07
CA GLU A 408 -21.93 -17.55 3.89
C GLU A 408 -22.41 -18.80 4.64
N PHE A 409 -22.45 -19.97 4.01
CA PHE A 409 -22.81 -21.24 4.67
C PHE A 409 -21.78 -21.67 5.71
N ASN A 410 -20.49 -21.41 5.50
CA ASN A 410 -19.46 -21.63 6.51
C ASN A 410 -19.60 -20.64 7.68
N SER A 411 -20.00 -19.40 7.43
CA SER A 411 -20.38 -18.46 8.51
C SER A 411 -21.75 -18.76 9.14
N MET A 412 -22.58 -19.56 8.48
CA MET A 412 -23.89 -20.06 8.94
C MET A 412 -23.85 -21.57 9.20
N GLY A 413 -22.76 -22.05 9.81
CA GLY A 413 -22.58 -23.46 10.14
C GLY A 413 -23.87 -24.07 10.72
N LEU A 414 -24.25 -25.22 10.13
CA LEU A 414 -25.40 -26.06 10.46
C LEU A 414 -25.78 -25.99 11.96
N GLU A 415 -26.98 -25.49 12.22
CA GLU A 415 -27.51 -25.20 13.55
C GLU A 415 -26.63 -24.25 14.38
N GLN A 416 -26.79 -22.93 14.20
CA GLN A 416 -26.32 -21.95 15.18
C GLN A 416 -26.99 -22.26 16.53
N LYS A 417 -26.32 -23.06 17.38
CA LYS A 417 -26.79 -23.38 18.71
C LYS A 417 -27.08 -22.06 19.42
N HIS A 418 -28.35 -21.81 19.74
CA HIS A 418 -28.77 -20.65 20.50
C HIS A 418 -28.06 -20.57 21.86
N PHE A 419 -27.63 -21.73 22.35
CA PHE A 419 -26.90 -21.89 23.60
C PHE A 419 -25.69 -22.81 23.42
N PHE A 420 -24.56 -22.41 23.99
CA PHE A 420 -23.43 -23.28 24.25
C PHE A 420 -23.68 -24.08 25.53
N THR A 421 -23.07 -25.26 25.61
CA THR A 421 -22.99 -26.02 26.85
C THR A 421 -21.65 -25.72 27.50
N GLY A 422 -21.67 -25.26 28.76
CA GLY A 422 -20.47 -25.01 29.53
C GLY A 422 -19.62 -26.27 29.69
N LEU A 423 -18.30 -26.12 29.60
CA LEU A 423 -17.29 -27.18 29.71
C LEU A 423 -17.05 -27.62 31.16
N GLY A 424 -17.67 -26.95 32.14
CA GLY A 424 -17.54 -27.26 33.56
C GLY A 424 -16.49 -26.40 34.27
N THR A 425 -16.38 -26.58 35.58
CA THR A 425 -15.49 -25.79 36.47
C THR A 425 -14.17 -26.48 36.83
N SER A 426 -13.84 -27.60 36.17
CA SER A 426 -12.60 -28.37 36.41
C SER A 426 -11.34 -27.54 36.16
N SER A 427 -10.24 -27.91 36.82
CA SER A 427 -8.90 -27.36 36.59
C SER A 427 -8.43 -27.55 35.14
N ASP A 428 -8.87 -28.62 34.48
CA ASP A 428 -8.47 -28.96 33.09
C ASP A 428 -9.09 -28.01 32.05
N VAL A 429 -10.16 -27.30 32.42
CA VAL A 429 -10.81 -26.30 31.56
C VAL A 429 -10.08 -24.96 31.73
N PRO A 430 -9.77 -24.23 30.63
CA PRO A 430 -9.17 -22.91 30.73
C PRO A 430 -10.00 -21.96 31.59
N ILE A 431 -9.35 -21.14 32.43
CA ILE A 431 -10.02 -20.31 33.45
C ILE A 431 -11.12 -19.40 32.88
N TYR A 432 -10.91 -18.85 31.68
CA TYR A 432 -11.89 -18.01 30.99
C TYR A 432 -13.11 -18.78 30.44
N LEU A 433 -13.13 -20.13 30.49
CA LEU A 433 -14.24 -20.98 30.04
C LEU A 433 -14.89 -21.80 31.17
N ARG A 434 -14.46 -21.63 32.43
CA ARG A 434 -14.96 -22.38 33.59
C ARG A 434 -16.36 -21.96 34.00
N TYR A 435 -17.35 -22.39 33.21
CA TYR A 435 -18.77 -22.12 33.41
C TYR A 435 -19.57 -23.41 33.23
N GLU A 436 -20.67 -23.52 33.98
CA GLU A 436 -21.61 -24.64 33.93
C GLU A 436 -22.96 -24.18 33.38
N GLY A 437 -23.73 -25.12 32.82
CA GLY A 437 -25.07 -24.85 32.31
C GLY A 437 -25.12 -24.40 30.84
N GLN A 438 -26.24 -23.78 30.46
CA GLN A 438 -26.47 -23.27 29.10
C GLN A 438 -26.10 -21.79 29.02
N LEU A 439 -25.20 -21.46 28.11
CA LEU A 439 -24.68 -20.11 27.90
C LEU A 439 -25.20 -19.57 26.57
N ARG A 440 -25.68 -18.34 26.53
CA ARG A 440 -26.31 -17.79 25.33
C ARG A 440 -25.26 -17.46 24.26
N ASN A 441 -25.51 -17.88 23.02
CA ASN A 441 -24.70 -17.45 21.89
C ASN A 441 -25.08 -16.03 21.48
N LEU A 442 -24.13 -15.09 21.60
CA LEU A 442 -24.30 -13.68 21.25
C LEU A 442 -24.18 -13.42 19.75
N ARG A 443 -23.72 -14.40 18.96
CA ARG A 443 -23.57 -14.34 17.50
C ARG A 443 -22.76 -13.12 17.06
N LEU A 444 -21.57 -13.00 17.63
CA LEU A 444 -20.66 -11.90 17.34
C LEU A 444 -20.25 -11.92 15.87
N LYS A 445 -20.34 -10.77 15.20
CA LYS A 445 -19.81 -10.62 13.85
C LYS A 445 -18.29 -10.46 13.93
N LYS A 446 -17.60 -10.64 12.78
CA LYS A 446 -16.14 -10.43 12.69
C LYS A 446 -15.71 -9.08 13.27
N THR A 447 -16.40 -8.01 12.91
CA THR A 447 -16.10 -6.65 13.40
C THR A 447 -16.22 -6.52 14.92
N ASP A 448 -17.21 -7.20 15.53
CA ASP A 448 -17.36 -7.24 16.99
C ASP A 448 -16.21 -8.00 17.66
N VAL A 449 -15.82 -9.14 17.08
CA VAL A 449 -14.68 -9.93 17.57
C VAL A 449 -13.40 -9.11 17.51
N VAL A 450 -13.07 -8.51 16.36
CA VAL A 450 -11.87 -7.69 16.19
C VAL A 450 -11.83 -6.53 17.17
N ARG A 451 -12.95 -5.82 17.37
CA ARG A 451 -13.05 -4.72 18.32
C ARG A 451 -12.75 -5.18 19.76
N VAL A 452 -13.41 -6.26 20.20
CA VAL A 452 -13.20 -6.80 21.55
C VAL A 452 -11.76 -7.26 21.75
N LEU A 453 -11.14 -7.90 20.76
CA LEU A 453 -9.73 -8.30 20.83
C LEU A 453 -8.77 -7.10 20.94
N LYS A 454 -9.03 -6.02 20.19
CA LYS A 454 -8.23 -4.77 20.32
C LYS A 454 -8.38 -4.15 21.70
N ASP A 455 -9.58 -4.16 22.26
CA ASP A 455 -9.84 -3.64 23.60
C ASP A 455 -9.16 -4.48 24.69
N ILE A 456 -9.16 -5.81 24.56
CA ILE A 456 -8.42 -6.74 25.43
C ILE A 456 -6.92 -6.40 25.42
N TRP A 457 -6.31 -6.28 24.24
CA TRP A 457 -4.88 -5.94 24.14
C TRP A 457 -4.56 -4.57 24.72
N ARG A 458 -5.41 -3.57 24.49
CA ARG A 458 -5.23 -2.21 25.01
C ARG A 458 -5.30 -2.19 26.54
N GLU A 459 -6.31 -2.84 27.13
CA GLU A 459 -6.44 -2.91 28.58
C GLU A 459 -5.29 -3.71 29.20
N LYS A 460 -4.89 -4.83 28.58
CA LYS A 460 -3.76 -5.65 29.07
C LYS A 460 -2.46 -4.85 29.09
N ALA A 461 -2.14 -4.17 28.00
CA ALA A 461 -0.94 -3.32 27.92
C ALA A 461 -0.95 -2.26 29.03
N SER A 462 -2.10 -1.64 29.30
CA SER A 462 -2.24 -0.63 30.36
C SER A 462 -2.16 -1.19 31.79
N GLU A 463 -2.44 -2.48 31.97
CA GLU A 463 -2.34 -3.16 33.28
C GLU A 463 -0.92 -3.66 33.52
N ASP A 464 -0.31 -4.29 32.52
CA ASP A 464 1.06 -4.77 32.57
C ASP A 464 2.05 -3.60 32.83
N GLU A 465 1.80 -2.41 32.27
CA GLU A 465 2.57 -1.19 32.55
C GLU A 465 2.45 -0.72 34.01
N LYS A 466 1.30 -0.96 34.67
CA LYS A 466 1.09 -0.60 36.08
C LYS A 466 1.68 -1.61 37.04
N MET A 467 1.67 -2.88 36.66
CA MET A 467 2.09 -4.00 37.52
C MET A 467 3.57 -4.34 37.35
N ASP A 468 4.27 -3.71 36.40
CA ASP A 468 5.68 -3.95 36.03
C ASP A 468 5.98 -5.43 35.75
N ALA A 469 4.94 -6.18 35.36
CA ALA A 469 4.98 -7.61 35.11
C ALA A 469 3.84 -7.99 34.18
N SER A 470 4.16 -8.77 33.14
CA SER A 470 3.13 -9.26 32.21
C SER A 470 2.35 -10.42 32.83
N SER A 471 1.03 -10.26 32.92
CA SER A 471 0.12 -11.31 33.38
C SER A 471 -0.19 -12.32 32.27
N ASP A 472 -0.51 -13.57 32.64
CA ASP A 472 -0.93 -14.59 31.67
C ASP A 472 -2.21 -14.18 30.95
N LEU A 473 -2.26 -14.35 29.63
CA LEU A 473 -3.39 -13.90 28.80
C LEU A 473 -4.70 -14.59 29.20
N LYS A 474 -4.69 -15.86 29.62
CA LYS A 474 -5.90 -16.60 29.99
C LYS A 474 -6.48 -16.06 31.30
N GLU A 475 -5.62 -15.77 32.26
CA GLU A 475 -5.99 -15.14 33.54
C GLU A 475 -6.48 -13.70 33.33
N PHE A 476 -5.77 -12.92 32.52
CA PHE A 476 -6.19 -11.56 32.16
C PHE A 476 -7.56 -11.57 31.48
N LEU A 477 -7.77 -12.43 30.47
CA LEU A 477 -9.03 -12.53 29.75
C LEU A 477 -10.21 -12.87 30.68
N HIS A 478 -10.00 -13.78 31.64
CA HIS A 478 -11.02 -14.10 32.62
C HIS A 478 -11.39 -12.88 33.49
N ARG A 479 -10.38 -12.16 34.02
CA ARG A 479 -10.60 -10.94 34.82
C ARG A 479 -11.26 -9.83 34.00
N TYR A 480 -10.84 -9.65 32.76
CA TYR A 480 -11.43 -8.69 31.83
C TYR A 480 -12.92 -8.97 31.60
N LEU A 481 -13.28 -10.23 31.29
CA LEU A 481 -14.67 -10.61 31.02
C LEU A 481 -15.56 -10.43 32.27
N LEU A 482 -15.06 -10.76 33.46
CA LEU A 482 -15.79 -10.53 34.71
C LEU A 482 -15.98 -9.03 34.98
N LYS A 483 -14.96 -8.21 34.76
CA LYS A 483 -15.01 -6.76 34.96
C LYS A 483 -15.96 -6.06 33.99
N GLN A 484 -15.97 -6.47 32.72
CA GLN A 484 -16.75 -5.80 31.66
C GLN A 484 -18.19 -6.31 31.54
N HIS A 485 -18.44 -7.59 31.87
CA HIS A 485 -19.71 -8.25 31.57
C HIS A 485 -20.35 -8.96 32.77
N GLU A 486 -19.71 -8.96 33.94
CA GLU A 486 -20.24 -9.44 35.21
C GLU A 486 -20.91 -10.83 35.07
N GLU A 487 -22.24 -10.93 35.30
CA GLU A 487 -23.02 -12.17 35.24
C GLU A 487 -23.05 -12.81 33.84
N ARG A 488 -22.79 -12.03 32.78
CA ARG A 488 -22.78 -12.49 31.37
C ARG A 488 -21.38 -12.84 30.87
N ALA A 489 -20.37 -12.88 31.74
CA ALA A 489 -19.01 -13.20 31.37
C ALA A 489 -18.89 -14.57 30.67
N GLY A 490 -19.69 -15.56 31.07
CA GLY A 490 -19.75 -16.88 30.43
C GLY A 490 -20.31 -16.84 29.01
N ASP A 491 -21.41 -16.12 28.78
CA ASP A 491 -22.01 -15.93 27.45
C ASP A 491 -20.99 -15.30 26.49
N TRP A 492 -20.28 -14.28 26.97
CA TRP A 492 -19.24 -13.59 26.20
C TRP A 492 -18.02 -14.47 25.94
N ALA A 493 -17.53 -15.21 26.95
CA ALA A 493 -16.38 -16.09 26.79
C ALA A 493 -16.58 -17.12 25.67
N TYR A 494 -17.73 -17.79 25.68
CA TYR A 494 -18.04 -18.82 24.69
C TYR A 494 -18.34 -18.22 23.31
N SER A 495 -19.09 -17.12 23.27
CA SER A 495 -19.40 -16.45 21.99
C SER A 495 -18.17 -15.83 21.34
N LEU A 496 -17.23 -15.29 22.14
CA LEU A 496 -15.97 -14.75 21.66
C LEU A 496 -15.08 -15.87 21.13
N LEU A 497 -14.96 -16.99 21.86
CA LEU A 497 -14.17 -18.14 21.41
C LEU A 497 -14.75 -18.76 20.12
N ASP A 498 -16.07 -18.87 20.02
CA ASP A 498 -16.77 -19.34 18.82
C ASP A 498 -16.52 -18.39 17.63
N GLY A 499 -16.64 -17.08 17.86
CA GLY A 499 -16.32 -16.05 16.87
C GLY A 499 -14.87 -16.14 16.39
N ILE A 500 -13.90 -16.28 17.31
CA ILE A 500 -12.48 -16.45 16.97
C ILE A 500 -12.26 -17.68 16.07
N LYS A 501 -12.87 -18.83 16.43
CA LYS A 501 -12.75 -20.06 15.65
C LYS A 501 -13.37 -19.96 14.25
N CYS A 502 -14.44 -19.17 14.09
CA CYS A 502 -15.07 -18.93 12.80
C CYS A 502 -14.23 -18.04 11.87
N TYR A 503 -13.27 -17.28 12.39
CA TYR A 503 -12.49 -16.30 11.63
C TYR A 503 -10.97 -16.50 11.74
N LEU A 504 -10.51 -17.75 11.85
CA LEU A 504 -9.08 -18.10 11.96
C LEU A 504 -8.26 -17.73 10.71
N ASP A 505 -8.90 -17.52 9.56
CA ASP A 505 -8.25 -17.06 8.32
C ASP A 505 -7.72 -15.61 8.43
N ASP A 506 -8.12 -14.86 9.46
CA ASP A 506 -7.64 -13.52 9.72
C ASP A 506 -6.37 -13.55 10.58
N ASP A 507 -5.25 -13.01 10.07
CA ASP A 507 -3.95 -13.06 10.73
C ASP A 507 -3.96 -12.51 12.16
N PHE A 508 -4.74 -11.47 12.45
CA PHE A 508 -4.83 -10.86 13.79
C PHE A 508 -5.61 -11.76 14.76
N ILE A 509 -6.75 -12.30 14.30
CA ILE A 509 -7.57 -13.21 15.10
C ILE A 509 -6.84 -14.54 15.33
N GLY A 510 -6.20 -15.08 14.29
CA GLY A 510 -5.39 -16.28 14.34
C GLY A 510 -4.23 -16.15 15.32
N LEU A 511 -3.47 -15.05 15.27
CA LEU A 511 -2.38 -14.79 16.22
C LEU A 511 -2.89 -14.72 17.67
N PHE A 512 -3.99 -14.01 17.92
CA PHE A 512 -4.60 -13.97 19.26
C PHE A 512 -4.97 -15.37 19.74
N TYR A 513 -5.58 -16.18 18.87
CA TYR A 513 -5.97 -17.54 19.20
C TYR A 513 -4.77 -18.44 19.50
N ASP A 514 -3.72 -18.37 18.69
CA ASP A 514 -2.51 -19.17 18.90
C ASP A 514 -1.77 -18.77 20.19
N ILE A 515 -1.77 -17.49 20.56
CA ILE A 515 -1.28 -17.03 21.86
C ILE A 515 -2.17 -17.56 22.99
N LEU A 516 -3.50 -17.47 22.83
CA LEU A 516 -4.45 -17.98 23.83
C LEU A 516 -4.31 -19.49 24.05
N GLN A 517 -3.96 -20.26 23.01
CA GLN A 517 -3.68 -21.69 23.13
C GLN A 517 -2.28 -21.99 23.68
N GLY A 518 -1.39 -21.00 23.76
CA GLY A 518 0.00 -21.16 24.18
C GLY A 518 0.89 -21.80 23.12
N LYS A 519 0.50 -21.74 21.83
CA LYS A 519 1.33 -22.18 20.70
C LYS A 519 2.33 -21.13 20.26
N VAL A 520 2.00 -19.87 20.50
CA VAL A 520 2.83 -18.71 20.15
C VAL A 520 2.93 -17.86 21.39
N ASP A 521 4.10 -17.29 21.64
CA ASP A 521 4.29 -16.41 22.79
C ASP A 521 3.75 -15.01 22.52
N GLU A 522 3.28 -14.36 23.59
CA GLU A 522 2.74 -13.00 23.53
C GLU A 522 3.77 -11.97 23.00
N SER A 523 5.08 -12.22 23.17
CA SER A 523 6.13 -11.36 22.60
C SER A 523 6.01 -11.18 21.09
N VAL A 524 5.43 -12.13 20.35
CA VAL A 524 5.22 -12.02 18.91
C VAL A 524 4.24 -10.90 18.56
N TYR A 525 3.16 -10.76 19.33
CA TYR A 525 2.21 -9.66 19.14
C TYR A 525 2.85 -8.31 19.45
N HIS A 526 3.56 -8.21 20.57
CA HIS A 526 4.27 -6.98 20.95
C HIS A 526 5.38 -6.62 19.97
N GLY A 527 6.11 -7.62 19.48
CA GLY A 527 7.12 -7.49 18.44
C GLY A 527 6.55 -6.96 17.12
N GLN A 528 5.42 -7.50 16.65
CA GLN A 528 4.72 -6.97 15.48
C GLN A 528 4.25 -5.53 15.69
N THR A 529 3.70 -5.22 16.87
CA THR A 529 3.24 -3.87 17.22
C THR A 529 4.41 -2.89 17.21
N HIS A 530 5.53 -3.26 17.83
CA HIS A 530 6.76 -2.46 17.83
C HIS A 530 7.30 -2.27 16.41
N LEU A 531 7.40 -3.34 15.62
CA LEU A 531 7.85 -3.31 14.22
C LEU A 531 7.07 -2.28 13.38
N LEU A 532 5.74 -2.34 13.45
CA LEU A 532 4.88 -1.41 12.72
C LEU A 532 4.98 0.03 13.25
N SER A 533 5.04 0.21 14.59
CA SER A 533 5.19 1.54 15.19
C SER A 533 6.53 2.19 14.85
N HIS A 534 7.60 1.40 14.80
CA HIS A 534 8.94 1.85 14.41
C HIS A 534 8.97 2.29 12.95
N LEU A 535 8.39 1.47 12.06
CA LEU A 535 8.25 1.83 10.64
C LEU A 535 7.49 3.15 10.47
N LEU A 536 6.33 3.29 11.13
CA LEU A 536 5.54 4.53 11.06
C LEU A 536 6.35 5.73 11.55
N LYS A 537 7.08 5.58 12.66
CA LYS A 537 7.94 6.64 13.21
C LYS A 537 9.01 7.08 12.21
N VAL A 538 9.69 6.13 11.55
CA VAL A 538 10.73 6.44 10.54
C VAL A 538 10.13 7.11 9.31
N LEU A 539 8.94 6.68 8.87
CA LEU A 539 8.23 7.31 7.75
C LEU A 539 7.85 8.76 8.07
N ILE A 540 7.34 9.03 9.27
CA ILE A 540 7.03 10.40 9.73
C ILE A 540 8.31 11.24 9.79
N GLN A 541 9.41 10.71 10.33
CA GLN A 541 10.69 11.42 10.41
C GLN A 541 11.30 11.73 9.03
N SER A 542 11.02 10.89 8.03
CA SER A 542 11.50 11.08 6.66
C SER A 542 10.67 12.11 5.88
N ASP A 543 9.44 12.38 6.31
CA ASP A 543 8.57 13.40 5.73
C ASP A 543 8.85 14.78 6.35
N SER A 544 9.96 15.39 5.93
CA SER A 544 10.34 16.75 6.37
C SER A 544 9.31 17.84 6.05
N THR A 545 8.32 17.52 5.19
CA THR A 545 7.29 18.46 4.76
C THR A 545 5.97 18.30 5.52
N GLU A 546 5.84 17.24 6.32
CA GLU A 546 4.63 16.82 7.04
C GLU A 546 3.38 16.78 6.15
N THR A 547 3.56 16.40 4.89
CA THR A 547 2.47 16.36 3.92
C THR A 547 1.69 15.05 3.98
N GLY A 548 2.21 14.04 4.71
CA GLY A 548 1.70 12.68 4.67
C GLY A 548 2.09 11.93 3.40
N LEU A 549 3.00 12.51 2.59
CA LEU A 549 3.42 12.01 1.28
C LEU A 549 4.93 11.89 1.22
N LEU A 550 5.43 10.77 0.71
CA LEU A 550 6.84 10.56 0.40
C LEU A 550 7.00 10.23 -1.07
N SER A 551 8.03 10.77 -1.74
CA SER A 551 8.39 10.27 -3.07
C SER A 551 8.85 8.81 -2.96
N THR A 552 8.67 8.03 -4.03
CA THR A 552 9.12 6.63 -4.09
C THR A 552 10.57 6.42 -3.62
N PRO A 553 11.58 7.23 -4.04
CA PRO A 553 12.94 7.08 -3.53
C PRO A 553 13.05 7.41 -2.03
N GLN A 554 12.39 8.46 -1.55
CA GLN A 554 12.38 8.80 -0.12
C GLN A 554 11.71 7.70 0.72
N PHE A 555 10.62 7.12 0.23
CA PHE A 555 9.95 6.00 0.87
C PHE A 555 10.84 4.76 0.94
N ARG A 556 11.55 4.42 -0.14
CA ARG A 556 12.52 3.32 -0.15
C ARG A 556 13.68 3.57 0.82
N GLU A 557 14.17 4.80 0.90
CA GLU A 557 15.24 5.17 1.85
C GLU A 557 14.76 5.11 3.30
N ALA A 558 13.51 5.53 3.57
CA ALA A 558 12.87 5.36 4.86
C ALA A 558 12.72 3.87 5.25
N LEU A 559 12.33 3.01 4.30
CA LEU A 559 12.28 1.56 4.53
C LEU A 559 13.66 0.98 4.83
N LYS A 560 14.71 1.42 4.13
CA LYS A 560 16.09 0.99 4.38
C LYS A 560 16.60 1.47 5.74
N THR A 561 16.15 2.64 6.18
CA THR A 561 16.44 3.18 7.52
C THR A 561 15.72 2.40 8.62
N ALA A 562 14.44 2.06 8.42
CA ALA A 562 13.64 1.28 9.36
C ALA A 562 14.09 -0.19 9.44
N PHE A 563 14.59 -0.75 8.32
CA PHE A 563 14.99 -2.15 8.21
C PHE A 563 16.40 -2.30 7.58
N PRO A 564 17.47 -1.96 8.31
CA PRO A 564 18.83 -1.96 7.75
C PRO A 564 19.33 -3.32 7.25
N LEU A 565 18.78 -4.41 7.78
CA LEU A 565 19.18 -5.78 7.46
C LEU A 565 18.40 -6.40 6.28
N LYS A 566 17.34 -5.74 5.79
CA LYS A 566 16.56 -6.25 4.65
C LYS A 566 17.33 -6.12 3.34
N GLY A 567 17.21 -7.13 2.48
CA GLY A 567 17.80 -7.10 1.14
C GLY A 567 17.11 -6.08 0.23
N ASP A 568 17.81 -5.59 -0.79
CA ASP A 568 17.23 -4.63 -1.73
C ASP A 568 16.00 -5.21 -2.48
N GLN A 569 15.94 -6.53 -2.69
CA GLN A 569 14.78 -7.21 -3.26
C GLN A 569 13.55 -7.13 -2.35
N ASP A 570 13.71 -7.43 -1.06
CA ASP A 570 12.62 -7.37 -0.07
C ASP A 570 12.09 -5.94 0.08
N LEU A 571 12.99 -4.94 0.04
CA LEU A 571 12.63 -3.53 0.08
C LEU A 571 11.85 -3.12 -1.18
N GLU A 572 12.25 -3.57 -2.37
CA GLU A 572 11.54 -3.28 -3.61
C GLU A 572 10.14 -3.91 -3.63
N GLU A 573 9.98 -5.13 -3.11
CA GLU A 573 8.67 -5.77 -2.94
C GLU A 573 7.74 -4.96 -2.02
N LEU A 574 8.27 -4.37 -0.94
CA LEU A 574 7.51 -3.49 -0.06
C LEU A 574 7.09 -2.19 -0.76
N VAL A 575 7.96 -1.60 -1.58
CA VAL A 575 7.63 -0.41 -2.39
C VAL A 575 6.51 -0.72 -3.38
N LEU A 576 6.62 -1.84 -4.10
CA LEU A 576 5.61 -2.27 -5.07
C LEU A 576 4.26 -2.56 -4.39
N ALA A 577 4.27 -3.21 -3.22
CA ALA A 577 3.06 -3.45 -2.44
C ALA A 577 2.36 -2.15 -2.05
N ALA A 578 3.12 -1.16 -1.54
CA ALA A 578 2.58 0.15 -1.18
C ALA A 578 1.98 0.90 -2.40
N GLN A 579 2.66 0.85 -3.55
CA GLN A 579 2.18 1.49 -4.78
C GLN A 579 0.92 0.83 -5.34
N SER A 580 0.86 -0.51 -5.32
CA SER A 580 -0.29 -1.28 -5.78
C SER A 580 -1.52 -1.03 -4.92
N GLU A 581 -1.34 -0.99 -3.60
CA GLU A 581 -2.43 -0.78 -2.64
C GLU A 581 -3.06 0.61 -2.79
N LEU A 582 -2.25 1.65 -2.92
CA LEU A 582 -2.73 3.04 -3.06
C LEU A 582 -3.15 3.40 -4.50
N GLN A 583 -2.99 2.48 -5.46
CA GLN A 583 -3.22 2.71 -6.89
C GLN A 583 -2.49 3.96 -7.43
N THR A 584 -1.34 4.30 -6.83
CA THR A 584 -0.58 5.50 -7.18
C THR A 584 0.20 5.27 -8.47
N SER A 585 -0.21 5.93 -9.55
CA SER A 585 0.55 6.03 -10.80
C SER A 585 1.58 7.17 -10.79
N GLY A 586 1.54 8.03 -9.77
CA GLY A 586 2.23 9.32 -9.71
C GLY A 586 3.35 9.41 -8.67
N GLY A 587 4.28 8.44 -8.62
CA GLY A 587 5.59 8.55 -7.96
C GLY A 587 5.67 8.90 -6.47
N SER A 588 4.55 9.21 -5.82
CA SER A 588 4.42 9.66 -4.42
C SER A 588 3.48 8.72 -3.68
N ILE A 589 3.84 8.39 -2.44
CA ILE A 589 3.20 7.38 -1.61
C ILE A 589 2.60 8.09 -0.39
N ALA A 590 1.28 8.00 -0.23
CA ALA A 590 0.56 8.50 0.93
C ALA A 590 0.68 7.50 2.09
N TYR A 591 1.79 7.56 2.83
CA TYR A 591 2.16 6.52 3.80
C TYR A 591 1.16 6.38 4.96
N GLN A 592 0.42 7.42 5.32
CA GLN A 592 -0.66 7.35 6.31
C GLN A 592 -1.81 6.45 5.83
N GLY A 593 -2.07 6.42 4.52
CA GLY A 593 -3.07 5.55 3.90
C GLY A 593 -2.78 4.06 4.09
N LEU A 594 -1.49 3.69 4.14
CA LEU A 594 -1.06 2.30 4.34
C LEU A 594 -1.40 1.74 5.74
N TYR A 595 -1.72 2.62 6.70
CA TYR A 595 -2.11 2.27 8.06
C TYR A 595 -3.62 2.32 8.27
N THR A 596 -4.40 2.54 7.21
CA THR A 596 -5.86 2.45 7.28
C THR A 596 -6.32 1.01 7.30
N GLU A 597 -7.40 0.74 8.01
CA GLU A 597 -8.02 -0.58 8.09
C GLU A 597 -9.27 -0.62 7.20
N ASP A 598 -9.58 -1.79 6.65
CA ASP A 598 -10.81 -1.99 5.89
C ASP A 598 -12.06 -2.01 6.79
N THR A 599 -13.25 -2.16 6.18
CA THR A 599 -14.53 -2.23 6.91
C THR A 599 -14.61 -3.38 7.91
N ASP A 600 -13.77 -4.41 7.73
CA ASP A 600 -13.68 -5.59 8.58
C ASP A 600 -12.56 -5.47 9.63
N GLY A 601 -11.85 -4.32 9.69
CA GLY A 601 -10.73 -4.07 10.60
C GLY A 601 -9.44 -4.80 10.20
N LYS A 602 -9.37 -5.33 8.98
CA LYS A 602 -8.20 -6.01 8.45
C LYS A 602 -7.19 -4.98 7.95
N GLN A 603 -5.92 -5.25 8.21
CA GLN A 603 -4.80 -4.47 7.68
C GLN A 603 -4.60 -4.78 6.19
N ASN A 604 -4.20 -3.75 5.44
CA ASN A 604 -3.98 -3.87 4.01
C ASN A 604 -2.69 -4.66 3.66
N ASP A 605 -2.51 -4.95 2.37
CA ASP A 605 -1.50 -5.86 1.85
C ASP A 605 -0.06 -5.47 2.21
N PHE A 606 0.26 -4.16 2.24
CA PHE A 606 1.59 -3.67 2.58
C PHE A 606 2.04 -4.07 4.00
N LEU A 607 1.23 -3.77 5.02
CA LEU A 607 1.57 -4.12 6.41
C LEU A 607 1.56 -5.64 6.62
N GLY A 608 0.68 -6.35 5.90
CA GLY A 608 0.69 -7.81 5.86
C GLY A 608 2.02 -8.36 5.32
N LEU A 609 2.57 -7.74 4.25
CA LEU A 609 3.86 -8.14 3.67
C LEU A 609 5.04 -7.85 4.62
N VAL A 610 5.05 -6.70 5.29
CA VAL A 610 6.06 -6.37 6.32
C VAL A 610 6.12 -7.47 7.39
N LYS A 611 4.97 -7.89 7.92
CA LYS A 611 4.87 -8.98 8.92
C LYS A 611 5.34 -10.32 8.36
N LYS A 612 4.96 -10.65 7.12
CA LYS A 612 5.36 -11.89 6.46
C LYS A 612 6.87 -11.98 6.27
N GLN A 613 7.51 -10.91 5.79
CA GLN A 613 8.96 -10.88 5.65
C GLN A 613 9.66 -11.03 7.01
N ALA A 614 9.21 -10.32 8.06
CA ALA A 614 9.76 -10.48 9.40
C ALA A 614 9.63 -11.93 9.95
N MET A 615 8.53 -12.62 9.64
CA MET A 615 8.36 -14.03 9.99
C MET A 615 9.31 -14.96 9.21
N VAL A 616 9.63 -14.65 7.95
CA VAL A 616 10.61 -15.38 7.15
C VAL A 616 12.01 -15.18 7.73
N GLU A 617 12.40 -13.94 8.04
CA GLU A 617 13.69 -13.59 8.66
C GLU A 617 13.89 -14.29 10.00
N ARG A 618 12.85 -14.31 10.85
CA ARG A 618 12.87 -15.07 12.11
C ARG A 618 13.13 -16.56 11.88
N ARG A 619 12.43 -17.19 10.93
CA ARG A 619 12.63 -18.62 10.63
C ARG A 619 14.06 -18.90 10.14
N GLN A 620 14.61 -18.01 9.32
CA GLN A 620 16.00 -18.11 8.86
C GLN A 620 16.98 -17.99 10.04
N TYR A 621 16.73 -17.07 10.98
CA TYR A 621 17.58 -16.90 12.15
C TYR A 621 17.56 -18.14 13.07
N ILE A 622 16.38 -18.72 13.31
CA ILE A 622 16.25 -19.99 14.05
C ILE A 622 16.95 -21.14 13.31
N SER A 623 16.88 -21.20 11.97
CA SER A 623 17.60 -22.20 11.17
C SER A 623 19.11 -22.10 11.34
N GLN A 624 19.65 -20.87 11.42
CA GLN A 624 21.08 -20.66 11.64
C GLN A 624 21.51 -21.10 13.04
N LEU A 625 20.70 -20.84 14.07
CA LEU A 625 20.94 -21.35 15.41
C LEU A 625 20.99 -22.89 15.41
N ARG A 626 20.06 -23.53 14.69
CA ARG A 626 20.03 -24.99 14.52
C ARG A 626 21.31 -25.52 13.87
N GLU A 627 21.78 -24.87 12.81
CA GLU A 627 23.00 -25.28 12.10
C GLU A 627 24.25 -25.19 12.99
N GLN A 628 24.36 -24.14 13.81
CA GLN A 628 25.52 -23.92 14.68
C GLN A 628 25.53 -24.78 15.96
N LEU A 629 24.36 -25.07 16.52
CA LEU A 629 24.25 -25.95 17.68
C LEU A 629 24.60 -27.42 17.36
N GLY A 630 24.57 -27.79 16.08
CA GLY A 630 24.81 -29.16 15.63
C GLY A 630 23.76 -30.15 16.14
N GLY A 631 23.86 -31.42 15.73
CA GLY A 631 22.91 -32.48 16.11
C GLY A 631 23.15 -33.11 17.49
N ASN A 632 23.85 -32.44 18.41
CA ASN A 632 24.13 -32.98 19.74
C ASN A 632 22.93 -32.76 20.65
N GLY A 633 22.16 -33.80 20.95
CA GLY A 633 20.79 -33.73 21.45
C GLY A 633 20.45 -32.75 22.59
N GLU A 634 21.40 -32.28 23.40
CA GLU A 634 21.13 -31.35 24.51
C GLU A 634 22.07 -30.12 24.51
N VAL A 635 21.55 -28.97 24.97
CA VAL A 635 22.25 -27.68 25.06
C VAL A 635 22.08 -27.04 26.44
N GLY A 636 23.17 -26.47 26.99
CA GLY A 636 23.14 -25.66 28.20
C GLY A 636 23.02 -24.16 27.92
N VAL A 637 22.65 -23.37 28.94
CA VAL A 637 22.52 -21.90 28.83
C VAL A 637 23.79 -21.23 28.31
N LYS A 638 24.96 -21.69 28.76
CA LYS A 638 26.26 -21.14 28.36
C LYS A 638 26.57 -21.41 26.89
N ASP A 639 26.23 -22.60 26.40
CA ASP A 639 26.48 -23.02 25.02
C ASP A 639 25.56 -22.27 24.07
N LEU A 640 24.26 -22.21 24.39
CA LEU A 640 23.29 -21.44 23.59
C LEU A 640 23.65 -19.95 23.55
N ARG A 641 24.09 -19.38 24.69
CA ARG A 641 24.59 -18.00 24.75
C ARG A 641 25.81 -17.79 23.86
N ALA A 642 26.75 -18.74 23.84
CA ALA A 642 27.92 -18.66 22.98
C ALA A 642 27.51 -18.67 21.51
N VAL A 643 26.61 -19.57 21.11
CA VAL A 643 26.11 -19.63 19.73
C VAL A 643 25.41 -18.35 19.30
N PHE A 644 24.54 -17.77 20.14
CA PHE A 644 23.93 -16.47 19.84
C PHE A 644 25.00 -15.38 19.60
N LYS A 645 26.02 -15.30 20.45
CA LYS A 645 27.11 -14.33 20.28
C LYS A 645 27.98 -14.59 19.06
N THR A 646 28.11 -15.84 18.63
CA THR A 646 28.82 -16.20 17.40
C THR A 646 28.04 -15.77 16.16
N ILE A 647 26.73 -15.98 16.13
CA ILE A 647 25.88 -15.69 14.97
C ILE A 647 25.47 -14.21 14.90
N ASP A 648 25.34 -13.55 16.05
CA ASP A 648 24.91 -12.16 16.19
C ASP A 648 25.70 -11.45 17.32
N PRO A 649 26.95 -11.02 17.04
CA PRO A 649 27.80 -10.35 18.03
C PRO A 649 27.26 -9.00 18.51
N THR A 650 26.36 -8.39 17.75
CA THR A 650 25.75 -7.08 18.03
C THR A 650 24.53 -7.17 18.95
N LEU A 651 24.07 -8.38 19.27
CA LEU A 651 22.93 -8.59 20.15
C LEU A 651 23.28 -8.12 21.58
N ASP A 652 22.46 -7.23 22.12
CA ASP A 652 22.65 -6.72 23.47
C ASP A 652 22.37 -7.81 24.53
N SER A 653 22.94 -7.63 25.72
CA SER A 653 22.87 -8.65 26.77
C SER A 653 21.46 -8.84 27.32
N GLU A 654 20.63 -7.80 27.36
CA GLU A 654 19.28 -7.84 27.93
C GLU A 654 18.34 -8.63 27.01
N THR A 655 18.37 -8.35 25.71
CA THR A 655 17.63 -9.10 24.69
C THR A 655 18.08 -10.55 24.63
N LEU A 656 19.40 -10.81 24.69
CA LEU A 656 19.93 -12.18 24.74
C LEU A 656 19.44 -12.93 25.99
N ASP A 657 19.44 -12.28 27.16
CA ASP A 657 18.92 -12.86 28.39
C ASP A 657 17.42 -13.13 28.29
N CYS A 658 16.65 -12.29 27.59
CA CYS A 658 15.24 -12.54 27.32
C CYS A 658 15.02 -13.78 26.45
N TYR A 659 15.81 -13.96 25.38
CA TYR A 659 15.74 -15.15 24.52
C TYR A 659 16.11 -16.42 25.27
N LEU A 660 17.19 -16.38 26.07
CA LEU A 660 17.60 -17.53 26.88
C LEU A 660 16.56 -17.85 27.95
N SER A 661 16.00 -16.84 28.62
CA SER A 661 14.94 -17.03 29.62
C SER A 661 13.72 -17.71 29.01
N ARG A 662 13.41 -17.40 27.74
CA ARG A 662 12.33 -18.04 26.99
C ARG A 662 12.63 -19.48 26.63
N ALA A 663 13.84 -19.77 26.13
CA ALA A 663 14.26 -21.12 25.78
C ALA A 663 14.23 -22.06 27.00
N PHE A 664 14.75 -21.61 28.14
CA PHE A 664 14.85 -22.42 29.36
C PHE A 664 13.65 -22.27 30.33
N GLN A 665 12.70 -21.37 30.02
CA GLN A 665 11.53 -21.08 30.87
C GLN A 665 11.90 -20.72 32.32
N THR A 666 12.98 -19.96 32.50
CA THR A 666 13.47 -19.51 33.81
C THR A 666 13.91 -18.06 33.74
N LYS A 667 13.70 -17.31 34.83
CA LYS A 667 14.27 -15.97 35.00
C LYS A 667 15.68 -16.01 35.60
N GLU A 668 16.06 -17.12 36.22
CA GLU A 668 17.33 -17.31 36.94
C GLU A 668 18.34 -18.05 36.06
N LEU A 669 18.79 -17.39 35.00
CA LEU A 669 19.71 -17.98 34.00
C LEU A 669 21.06 -18.41 34.57
N HIS A 670 21.55 -17.73 35.62
CA HIS A 670 22.87 -17.98 36.19
C HIS A 670 22.93 -19.24 37.07
N GLU A 671 21.78 -19.66 37.63
CA GLU A 671 21.65 -20.83 38.50
C GLU A 671 21.19 -22.06 37.71
N HIS A 672 20.71 -21.86 36.48
CA HIS A 672 20.21 -22.92 35.63
C HIS A 672 21.34 -23.76 35.04
N THR A 673 21.45 -25.00 35.51
CA THR A 673 22.48 -25.98 35.10
C THR A 673 21.89 -27.15 34.30
N ALA A 674 20.57 -27.23 34.17
CA ALA A 674 19.92 -28.30 33.43
C ALA A 674 20.18 -28.15 31.93
N LEU A 675 20.47 -29.29 31.29
CA LEU A 675 20.56 -29.39 29.84
C LEU A 675 19.15 -29.52 29.26
N LEU A 676 18.91 -28.85 28.13
CA LEU A 676 17.63 -28.88 27.44
C LEU A 676 17.82 -29.50 26.06
N ASP A 677 16.87 -30.33 25.62
CA ASP A 677 16.87 -30.85 24.26
C ASP A 677 16.89 -29.69 23.24
N ILE A 678 17.77 -29.77 22.23
CA ILE A 678 17.96 -28.69 21.25
C ILE A 678 16.65 -28.37 20.53
N GLU A 679 15.88 -29.39 20.12
CA GLU A 679 14.64 -29.18 19.39
C GLU A 679 13.60 -28.49 20.27
N VAL A 680 13.56 -28.82 21.57
CA VAL A 680 12.69 -28.13 22.54
C VAL A 680 13.11 -26.67 22.71
N ALA A 681 14.41 -26.40 22.82
CA ALA A 681 14.93 -25.03 22.95
C ALA A 681 14.60 -24.19 21.70
N LEU A 682 14.87 -24.74 20.50
CA LEU A 682 14.58 -24.09 19.22
C LEU A 682 13.08 -23.92 18.98
N GLN A 683 12.25 -24.90 19.38
CA GLN A 683 10.80 -24.78 19.31
C GLN A 683 10.34 -23.59 20.13
N ARG A 684 10.73 -23.50 21.41
CA ARG A 684 10.35 -22.38 22.29
C ARG A 684 10.81 -21.02 21.77
N LEU A 685 11.99 -20.96 21.15
CA LEU A 685 12.48 -19.75 20.49
C LEU A 685 11.69 -19.41 19.22
N SER A 686 11.27 -20.41 18.44
CA SER A 686 10.46 -20.22 17.23
C SER A 686 9.05 -19.70 17.54
N GLU A 687 8.53 -20.04 18.71
CA GLU A 687 7.23 -19.57 19.22
C GLU A 687 7.30 -18.12 19.74
N ALA A 688 8.51 -17.59 19.99
CA ALA A 688 8.74 -16.25 20.53
C ALA A 688 9.18 -15.23 19.49
N ASN A 689 9.18 -13.94 19.87
CA ASN A 689 9.71 -12.87 19.04
C ASN A 689 11.24 -12.80 19.13
N VAL A 690 11.91 -13.62 18.32
CA VAL A 690 13.37 -13.63 18.19
C VAL A 690 13.76 -12.95 16.88
N SER A 691 14.51 -11.85 16.99
CA SER A 691 15.04 -11.10 15.85
C SER A 691 16.55 -10.92 15.96
N ARG A 692 17.19 -10.86 14.80
CA ARG A 692 18.60 -10.55 14.63
C ARG A 692 18.84 -9.04 14.79
N ALA A 693 19.89 -8.65 15.50
CA ALA A 693 20.26 -7.26 15.76
C ALA A 693 21.19 -6.67 14.69
N GLY A 694 22.15 -7.46 14.18
CA GLY A 694 23.11 -6.97 13.18
C GLY A 694 23.34 -7.91 12.00
N PRO A 695 24.15 -7.48 11.01
CA PRO A 695 24.36 -8.22 9.78
C PRO A 695 24.99 -9.58 10.05
N MET A 696 24.74 -10.52 9.14
CA MET A 696 25.35 -11.85 9.22
C MET A 696 26.88 -11.71 9.20
N PRO A 697 27.63 -12.33 10.13
CA PRO A 697 29.07 -12.41 10.04
C PRO A 697 29.44 -13.05 8.71
N GLN A 698 30.28 -12.40 7.91
CA GLN A 698 30.83 -13.04 6.72
C GLN A 698 31.67 -14.22 7.20
N SER A 699 31.34 -15.44 6.75
CA SER A 699 32.23 -16.58 6.98
C SER A 699 33.54 -16.29 6.25
N GLU A 700 34.64 -16.23 6.99
CA GLU A 700 35.99 -16.22 6.40
C GLU A 700 36.25 -17.48 5.58
#